data_AF-A0AAN7L119-F1
#
_entry.id   AF-A0AAN7L119-F1
#
_cell.length_a   1.000
_cell.length_b   1.000
_cell.length_c   1.000
_cell.angle_alpha   90.00
_cell.angle_beta   90.00
_cell.angle_gamma   90.00
#
_symmetry.space_group_name_H-M   'P 1'
#
loop_
_entity.id
_entity.type
_entity.pdbx_description
1 polymer ?
#
loop_
_entity_poly.entity_id
_entity_poly.type
_entity_poly.pdbx_seq_one_letter_code
_entity_poly.pdbx_strand_id
1 'polypeptide(L)'
;MEWRILFQTDLTTRKKVKNFYELERPLMANASFWTRANALFRKNLTFQKRNMKTNIRLITLPLILCLLLVLLQSWINTQLDKPENKCGCQCVDENGDGKCEKKCGIEYSTLGQVASCPIPNPPKWPALLQVPAPQYRAVKTHSISFSDLPDESCRMTRSCPATALFTGGNQSLGKLLAGNMLPSPFSLNPSDALSSLANNLRGSSSSPPSQNYLEPAFFSNLPVYIIQNHCSGNSTVPAVLSASFNLLPVDIELTCVPWLSAWRSSSDAINHELYKGYWKGNQEWKINEIVTAYDFLNTDGGLFNVSIWYNSTYKDTSDRTMPLLRVPRSINLASNAYLKFLRGSDAKILFEFVQEMPKPTATELRLDISSLLGTLFFTWVIILLFPVILQALVYEKQQNLRIMMKMHGLGDGPYWLISYAYFLSISALYMLCFVVFGSVIGLKLFTMNAYSIQFVFYLIFINLQISLAFLAAAFFSDVKTATVASYICAFASGLLGAFLFQPFVQDTSFPSVGILAMELYPGFSLYRGLYEFAQYSFNGNYMGTKGMQWSDLSDSSNGMKDVLVIMIVEWLLVLLVAYYIDQVASSGSGKSPLFFLEYFRKRKSLSLGKPSFGRQGSNVLIQMEKPDVNEERERVELLLAESSTDYSIICSGLRKVYPGRDGNPEKFAVRGLSLALPRGECFGMLGPNGAGKTSFINMMIGLTKPTSGAAYVQGMDIRTQMDSIYTSMGVCPQHDLLWETLTGREHLLFYGRLKNLKGSVLTQAVEESLKSVNLFTGGVADRQAGKYSGGMKRRLSVAISLIGDPKIVYMDEPSTGLDPASRNSLWNVVKRAKQDRAIILTTHSMEEAEALCDRLGIFVDGSLQCIGSSKELKARYGGSYVFTMTTSPTHEVEVENLVKGLSDSARRVYQISGTQKFELPKQGIRISDVFHAVEIAKSQFTVYAWGLADTTLEDVFIKVAHEAQAFNVLS
;
A
#
# COMPACT_ATOMS: atom_id res chain seq x y z
N MET A 1 16.55 -4.53 -82.50
CA MET A 1 17.53 -5.23 -81.66
C MET A 1 17.85 -4.37 -80.42
N GLU A 2 16.82 -3.94 -79.69
CA GLU A 2 16.96 -2.88 -78.66
C GLU A 2 15.92 -2.98 -77.52
N TRP A 3 15.51 -4.20 -77.17
CA TRP A 3 14.62 -4.46 -76.03
C TRP A 3 15.19 -5.48 -75.01
N ARG A 4 16.47 -5.88 -75.16
CA ARG A 4 17.13 -6.84 -74.25
C ARG A 4 18.08 -6.23 -73.22
N ILE A 5 18.38 -4.92 -73.28
CA ILE A 5 19.42 -4.31 -72.43
C ILE A 5 18.87 -3.72 -71.12
N LEU A 6 17.56 -3.42 -71.02
CA LEU A 6 16.96 -2.83 -69.82
C LEU A 6 16.59 -3.83 -68.71
N PHE A 7 16.45 -5.12 -69.02
CA PHE A 7 16.11 -6.14 -68.01
C PHE A 7 17.33 -6.76 -67.31
N GLN A 8 18.54 -6.59 -67.86
CA GLN A 8 19.75 -7.22 -67.33
C GLN A 8 20.56 -6.32 -66.39
N THR A 9 20.34 -5.00 -66.45
CA THR A 9 20.92 -4.00 -65.55
C THR A 9 20.20 -3.91 -64.19
N ASP A 10 18.90 -4.20 -64.11
CA ASP A 10 18.17 -4.13 -62.82
C ASP A 10 18.44 -5.37 -61.91
N LEU A 11 18.71 -6.53 -62.51
CA LEU A 11 19.09 -7.76 -61.78
C LEU A 11 20.52 -7.72 -61.23
N THR A 12 21.44 -7.03 -61.91
CA THR A 12 22.83 -6.87 -61.45
C THR A 12 22.96 -5.78 -60.38
N THR A 13 22.14 -4.73 -60.42
CA THR A 13 22.09 -3.71 -59.37
C THR A 13 21.39 -4.23 -58.11
N ARG A 14 20.32 -5.03 -58.23
CA ARG A 14 19.72 -5.73 -57.06
C ARG A 14 20.65 -6.79 -56.46
N LYS A 15 21.45 -7.51 -57.25
CA LYS A 15 22.49 -8.42 -56.72
C LYS A 15 23.66 -7.69 -56.07
N LYS A 16 24.11 -6.54 -56.62
CA LYS A 16 25.19 -5.73 -56.00
C LYS A 16 24.74 -5.02 -54.73
N VAL A 17 23.48 -4.57 -54.64
CA VAL A 17 22.93 -4.01 -53.39
C VAL A 17 22.72 -5.11 -52.35
N LYS A 18 22.27 -6.32 -52.74
CA LYS A 18 22.20 -7.47 -51.81
C LYS A 18 23.57 -7.87 -51.25
N ASN A 19 24.61 -7.85 -52.08
CA ASN A 19 25.98 -8.18 -51.65
C ASN A 19 26.64 -7.09 -50.79
N PHE A 20 26.24 -5.82 -50.91
CA PHE A 20 26.77 -4.74 -50.06
C PHE A 20 26.13 -4.74 -48.65
N TYR A 21 24.91 -5.29 -48.50
CA TYR A 21 24.24 -5.47 -47.20
C TYR A 21 24.55 -6.79 -46.50
N GLU A 22 25.27 -7.73 -47.15
CA GLU A 22 25.69 -9.00 -46.53
C GLU A 22 27.01 -8.88 -45.75
N LEU A 23 27.79 -7.80 -45.92
CA LEU A 23 29.11 -7.68 -45.29
C LEU A 23 29.16 -7.01 -43.90
N GLU A 24 28.07 -6.42 -43.40
CA GLU A 24 28.01 -5.82 -42.07
C GLU A 24 26.65 -6.05 -41.38
N ARG A 25 26.18 -7.30 -41.30
CA ARG A 25 25.14 -7.65 -40.31
C ARG A 25 25.85 -7.91 -38.98
N PRO A 26 25.88 -6.99 -38.00
CA PRO A 26 26.38 -7.33 -36.68
C PRO A 26 25.52 -8.48 -36.18
N LEU A 27 26.14 -9.63 -35.93
CA LEU A 27 25.57 -10.67 -35.08
C LEU A 27 24.95 -9.94 -33.88
N MET A 28 23.62 -9.88 -33.81
CA MET A 28 22.93 -9.06 -32.83
C MET A 28 23.26 -9.59 -31.44
N ALA A 29 24.29 -9.01 -30.84
CA ALA A 29 24.69 -9.29 -29.48
C ALA A 29 23.50 -8.93 -28.58
N ASN A 30 23.26 -9.78 -27.58
CA ASN A 30 22.20 -9.58 -26.61
C ASN A 30 22.26 -8.16 -26.04
N ALA A 31 21.11 -7.47 -26.01
CA ALA A 31 21.02 -6.13 -25.44
C ALA A 31 21.59 -6.13 -24.03
N SER A 32 22.50 -5.20 -23.73
CA SER A 32 23.10 -5.07 -22.40
C SER A 32 22.04 -4.70 -21.35
N PHE A 33 22.32 -5.02 -20.08
CA PHE A 33 21.48 -4.65 -18.94
C PHE A 33 21.04 -3.17 -19.02
N TRP A 34 22.01 -2.27 -19.21
CA TRP A 34 21.79 -0.83 -19.33
C TRP A 34 20.97 -0.40 -20.55
N THR A 35 21.05 -1.15 -21.66
CA THR A 35 20.24 -0.86 -22.85
C THR A 35 18.77 -1.17 -22.59
N ARG A 36 18.48 -2.35 -22.03
CA ARG A 36 17.12 -2.75 -21.62
C ARG A 36 16.57 -1.79 -20.57
N ALA A 37 17.46 -1.39 -19.66
CA ALA A 37 17.12 -0.45 -18.62
C ALA A 37 16.69 0.93 -19.17
N ASN A 38 17.54 1.53 -20.01
CA ASN A 38 17.24 2.81 -20.66
C ASN A 38 15.94 2.75 -21.51
N ALA A 39 15.64 1.60 -22.13
CA ALA A 39 14.39 1.42 -22.87
C ALA A 39 13.16 1.58 -21.96
N LEU A 40 13.14 0.88 -20.81
CA LEU A 40 12.07 0.96 -19.84
C LEU A 40 11.98 2.34 -19.18
N PHE A 41 13.12 2.95 -18.84
CA PHE A 41 13.16 4.31 -18.29
C PHE A 41 12.53 5.33 -19.25
N ARG A 42 12.88 5.28 -20.55
CA ARG A 42 12.28 6.16 -21.57
C ARG A 42 10.79 5.93 -21.75
N LYS A 43 10.32 4.67 -21.71
CA LYS A 43 8.88 4.36 -21.73
C LYS A 43 8.18 5.00 -20.53
N ASN A 44 8.75 4.86 -19.34
CA ASN A 44 8.19 5.43 -18.11
C ASN A 44 8.17 6.97 -18.15
N LEU A 45 9.21 7.61 -18.70
CA LEU A 45 9.24 9.06 -18.90
C LEU A 45 8.16 9.53 -19.88
N THR A 46 7.97 8.84 -21.00
CA THR A 46 6.91 9.14 -21.97
C THR A 46 5.52 8.97 -21.35
N PHE A 47 5.33 7.90 -20.57
CA PHE A 47 4.09 7.65 -19.84
C PHE A 47 3.78 8.80 -18.87
N GLN A 48 4.78 9.27 -18.12
CA GLN A 48 4.63 10.41 -17.20
C GLN A 48 4.33 11.73 -17.92
N LYS A 49 5.02 12.01 -19.03
CA LYS A 49 4.77 13.21 -19.84
C LYS A 49 3.32 13.28 -20.35
N ARG A 50 2.73 12.13 -20.68
CA ARG A 50 1.34 12.05 -21.16
C ARG A 50 0.31 12.17 -20.04
N ASN A 51 0.64 11.75 -18.82
CA ASN A 51 -0.22 11.84 -17.65
C ASN A 51 -0.01 13.12 -16.82
N MET A 52 0.53 14.18 -17.44
CA MET A 52 0.86 15.44 -16.76
C MET A 52 -0.33 16.05 -15.99
N LYS A 53 -1.57 15.94 -16.50
CA LYS A 53 -2.77 16.41 -15.79
C LYS A 53 -2.99 15.67 -14.46
N THR A 54 -2.80 14.36 -14.45
CA THR A 54 -2.91 13.54 -13.23
C THR A 54 -1.80 13.88 -12.25
N ASN A 55 -0.57 14.06 -12.76
CA ASN A 55 0.57 14.45 -11.92
C ASN A 55 0.37 15.83 -11.28
N ILE A 56 -0.13 16.80 -12.05
CA ILE A 56 -0.48 18.12 -11.53
C ILE A 56 -1.53 17.98 -10.43
N ARG A 57 -2.60 17.21 -10.66
CA ARG A 57 -3.63 16.96 -9.63
C ARG A 57 -3.04 16.37 -8.35
N LEU A 58 -2.16 15.38 -8.49
CA LEU A 58 -1.49 14.74 -7.37
C LEU A 58 -0.65 15.74 -6.56
N ILE A 59 0.09 16.63 -7.23
CA ILE A 59 0.90 17.68 -6.58
C ILE A 59 0.03 18.82 -6.00
N THR A 60 -1.10 19.14 -6.62
CA THR A 60 -1.99 20.22 -6.13
C THR A 60 -2.75 19.86 -4.87
N LEU A 61 -3.01 18.58 -4.61
CA LEU A 61 -3.79 18.16 -3.45
C LEU A 61 -3.13 18.49 -2.10
N PRO A 62 -1.83 18.22 -1.87
CA PRO A 62 -1.11 18.71 -0.70
C PRO A 62 -1.20 20.24 -0.54
N LEU A 63 -1.10 20.98 -1.64
CA LEU A 63 -1.15 22.44 -1.63
C LEU A 63 -2.53 22.95 -1.19
N ILE A 64 -3.61 22.36 -1.69
CA ILE A 64 -4.99 22.68 -1.27
C ILE A 64 -5.16 22.39 0.22
N LEU A 65 -4.65 21.26 0.71
CA LEU A 65 -4.77 20.89 2.11
C LEU A 65 -3.95 21.82 3.03
N CYS A 66 -2.72 22.16 2.66
CA CYS A 66 -1.90 23.13 3.40
C CYS A 66 -2.55 24.52 3.42
N LEU A 67 -3.14 24.98 2.30
CA LEU A 67 -3.90 26.23 2.25
C LEU A 67 -5.12 26.18 3.18
N LEU A 68 -5.85 25.08 3.19
CA LEU A 68 -7.02 24.90 4.07
C LEU A 68 -6.61 24.95 5.55
N LEU A 69 -5.50 24.31 5.92
CA LEU A 69 -4.95 24.38 7.28
C LEU A 69 -4.56 25.81 7.67
N VAL A 70 -3.99 26.60 6.74
CA VAL A 70 -3.67 28.01 7.02
C VAL A 70 -4.89 28.90 7.10
N LEU A 71 -5.90 28.69 6.25
CA LEU A 71 -7.16 29.41 6.37
C LEU A 71 -7.83 29.11 7.72
N LEU A 72 -7.79 27.85 8.16
CA LEU A 72 -8.28 27.45 9.48
C LEU A 72 -7.45 28.08 10.60
N GLN A 73 -6.12 28.05 10.50
CA GLN A 73 -5.21 28.70 11.46
C GLN A 73 -5.46 30.20 11.55
N SER A 74 -5.62 30.88 10.41
CA SER A 74 -5.94 32.31 10.36
C SER A 74 -7.28 32.59 11.01
N TRP A 75 -8.29 31.76 10.77
CA TRP A 75 -9.59 31.91 11.40
C TRP A 75 -9.52 31.75 12.92
N ILE A 76 -8.78 30.75 13.43
CA ILE A 76 -8.57 30.57 14.87
C ILE A 76 -7.76 31.73 15.45
N ASN A 77 -6.70 32.18 14.80
CA ASN A 77 -5.93 33.34 15.25
C ASN A 77 -6.84 34.56 15.42
N THR A 78 -7.75 34.83 14.47
CA THR A 78 -8.74 35.91 14.59
C THR A 78 -9.68 35.72 15.79
N GLN A 79 -10.04 34.48 16.15
CA GLN A 79 -10.83 34.22 17.35
C GLN A 79 -10.03 34.40 18.64
N LEU A 80 -8.74 34.00 18.63
CA LEU A 80 -7.83 34.14 19.77
C LEU A 80 -7.37 35.59 19.97
N ASP A 81 -7.35 36.40 18.92
CA ASP A 81 -6.95 37.81 18.95
C ASP A 81 -8.00 38.76 19.56
N LYS A 82 -9.17 38.25 19.95
CA LYS A 82 -10.22 39.01 20.63
C LYS A 82 -9.73 39.62 21.95
N PRO A 83 -10.23 40.81 22.33
CA PRO A 83 -9.76 41.53 23.51
C PRO A 83 -9.94 40.75 24.82
N GLU A 84 -10.93 39.86 24.90
CA GLU A 84 -11.17 38.97 26.06
C GLU A 84 -9.99 38.03 26.37
N ASN A 85 -9.16 37.70 25.37
CA ASN A 85 -8.03 36.78 25.50
C ASN A 85 -6.67 37.50 25.61
N LYS A 86 -6.67 38.83 25.59
CA LYS A 86 -5.46 39.67 25.67
C LYS A 86 -5.37 40.36 27.01
N CYS A 87 -4.13 40.65 27.42
CA CYS A 87 -3.90 41.50 28.57
C CYS A 87 -4.57 42.86 28.33
N GLY A 88 -5.32 43.34 29.33
CA GLY A 88 -5.95 44.63 29.30
C GLY A 88 -4.91 45.75 29.27
N CYS A 89 -5.20 46.78 28.49
CA CYS A 89 -4.31 47.93 28.34
C CYS A 89 -5.11 49.22 28.47
N GLN A 90 -4.58 50.16 29.23
CA GLN A 90 -5.14 51.49 29.35
C GLN A 90 -4.15 52.52 28.78
N CYS A 91 -4.71 53.57 28.17
CA CYS A 91 -3.96 54.75 27.81
C CYS A 91 -3.57 55.49 29.10
N VAL A 92 -2.27 55.54 29.41
CA VAL A 92 -1.74 56.33 30.52
C VAL A 92 -0.88 57.44 29.93
N ASP A 93 -1.19 58.67 30.31
CA ASP A 93 -0.35 59.84 30.01
C ASP A 93 0.51 60.12 31.24
N GLU A 94 1.75 59.61 31.24
CA GLU A 94 2.66 59.76 32.40
C GLU A 94 3.26 61.15 32.52
N ASN A 95 3.34 61.91 31.43
CA ASN A 95 4.03 63.19 31.40
C ASN A 95 3.07 64.39 31.36
N GLY A 96 1.76 64.15 31.23
CA GLY A 96 0.74 65.20 31.12
C GLY A 96 0.82 65.99 29.81
N ASP A 97 1.50 65.44 28.81
CA ASP A 97 1.78 66.05 27.50
C ASP A 97 0.75 65.64 26.42
N GLY A 98 -0.31 64.93 26.81
CA GLY A 98 -1.41 64.50 25.95
C GLY A 98 -1.08 63.30 25.07
N LYS A 99 0.11 62.69 25.21
CA LYS A 99 0.51 61.49 24.48
C LYS A 99 0.14 60.25 25.29
N CYS A 100 -0.94 59.58 24.87
CA CYS A 100 -1.28 58.27 25.42
C CYS A 100 -0.16 57.27 25.09
N GLU A 101 0.52 56.79 26.12
CA GLU A 101 1.28 55.54 26.04
C GLU A 101 0.38 54.38 26.47
N LYS A 102 0.30 53.35 25.62
CA LYS A 102 -0.53 52.19 25.88
C LYS A 102 0.19 51.27 26.87
N LYS A 103 -0.13 51.40 28.16
CA LYS A 103 0.37 50.50 29.20
C LYS A 103 -0.55 49.30 29.35
N CYS A 104 0.00 48.13 29.06
CA CYS A 104 -0.68 46.85 29.23
C CYS A 104 -0.20 46.22 30.54
N GLY A 105 -1.14 45.84 31.39
CA GLY A 105 -0.82 45.38 32.74
C GLY A 105 -2.02 44.72 33.39
N ILE A 106 -1.72 43.95 34.43
CA ILE A 106 -2.72 43.20 35.19
C ILE A 106 -3.72 44.16 35.87
N GLU A 107 -3.26 45.35 36.24
CA GLU A 107 -4.06 46.44 36.82
C GLU A 107 -5.22 46.89 35.91
N TYR A 108 -5.08 46.70 34.60
CA TYR A 108 -6.07 47.06 33.58
C TYR A 108 -6.81 45.84 33.00
N SER A 109 -6.63 44.66 33.61
CA SER A 109 -7.11 43.36 33.10
C SER A 109 -8.18 42.74 33.99
N THR A 110 -9.17 42.08 33.38
CA THR A 110 -10.15 41.25 34.10
C THR A 110 -9.55 39.90 34.53
N LEU A 111 -10.16 39.21 35.51
CA LEU A 111 -9.68 37.93 36.06
C LEU A 111 -9.41 36.85 34.99
N GLY A 112 -10.15 36.87 33.87
CA GLY A 112 -9.92 35.99 32.72
C GLY A 112 -8.76 36.40 31.81
N GLN A 113 -8.44 37.71 31.74
CA GLN A 113 -7.34 38.26 30.92
C GLN A 113 -5.97 38.17 31.60
N VAL A 114 -5.93 38.04 32.92
CA VAL A 114 -4.69 37.98 33.72
C VAL A 114 -3.77 36.85 33.25
N ALA A 115 -4.34 35.72 32.79
CA ALA A 115 -3.58 34.57 32.31
C ALA A 115 -2.62 34.89 31.15
N SER A 116 -2.97 35.90 30.34
CA SER A 116 -2.24 36.33 29.14
C SER A 116 -1.27 37.51 29.41
N CYS A 117 -1.23 38.05 30.63
CA CYS A 117 -0.39 39.18 30.99
C CYS A 117 1.05 38.78 31.36
N PRO A 118 2.05 39.67 31.12
CA PRO A 118 3.39 39.49 31.66
C PRO A 118 3.38 39.65 33.19
N ILE A 119 4.02 38.71 33.90
CA ILE A 119 4.19 38.71 35.35
C ILE A 119 5.68 38.42 35.64
N PRO A 120 6.57 39.42 35.54
CA PRO A 120 8.00 39.20 35.74
C PRO A 120 8.34 38.81 37.18
N ASN A 121 7.59 39.31 38.17
CA ASN A 121 7.81 39.05 39.59
C ASN A 121 6.48 38.66 40.27
N PRO A 122 6.12 37.37 40.32
CA PRO A 122 4.88 36.93 40.96
C PRO A 122 4.91 37.11 42.49
N PRO A 123 3.77 37.43 43.13
CA PRO A 123 3.67 37.55 44.58
C PRO A 123 3.88 36.20 45.29
N LYS A 124 4.42 36.26 46.51
CA LYS A 124 4.61 35.10 47.39
C LYS A 124 3.39 34.95 48.30
N TRP A 125 2.67 33.83 48.17
CA TRP A 125 1.51 33.53 48.99
C TRP A 125 1.83 32.49 50.07
N PRO A 126 1.31 32.62 51.30
CA PRO A 126 1.38 31.56 52.30
C PRO A 126 0.90 30.20 51.76
N ALA A 127 1.65 29.13 52.04
CA ALA A 127 1.22 27.78 51.68
C ALA A 127 0.04 27.32 52.56
N LEU A 128 -1.15 27.15 51.98
CA LEU A 128 -2.37 26.75 52.71
C LEU A 128 -2.78 25.31 52.40
N LEU A 129 -3.36 24.64 53.41
CA LEU A 129 -4.06 23.36 53.28
C LEU A 129 -5.50 23.58 52.82
N GLN A 130 -6.04 22.64 52.06
CA GLN A 130 -7.45 22.69 51.71
C GLN A 130 -8.30 22.15 52.85
N VAL A 131 -9.12 23.02 53.45
CA VAL A 131 -9.98 22.67 54.57
C VAL A 131 -11.43 22.70 54.10
N PRO A 132 -12.22 21.63 54.31
CA PRO A 132 -13.64 21.65 54.00
C PRO A 132 -14.38 22.76 54.74
N ALA A 133 -15.39 23.34 54.07
CA ALA A 133 -16.28 24.29 54.71
C ALA A 133 -16.98 23.66 55.93
N PRO A 134 -17.35 24.44 56.98
CA PRO A 134 -17.84 23.89 58.25
C PRO A 134 -19.00 22.89 58.11
N GLN A 135 -19.89 23.09 57.13
CA GLN A 135 -21.02 22.22 56.84
C GLN A 135 -20.66 20.85 56.23
N TYR A 136 -19.45 20.71 55.68
CA TYR A 136 -18.98 19.51 54.99
C TYR A 136 -17.95 18.71 55.78
N ARG A 137 -17.47 19.22 56.93
CA ARG A 137 -16.44 18.55 57.75
C ARG A 137 -16.91 17.20 58.29
N ALA A 138 -15.96 16.27 58.42
CA ALA A 138 -16.15 14.91 58.91
C ALA A 138 -16.91 14.83 60.26
N VAL A 139 -18.07 14.16 60.29
CA VAL A 139 -18.86 13.83 61.48
C VAL A 139 -19.31 12.37 61.45
N LYS A 140 -19.77 11.86 62.59
CA LYS A 140 -20.44 10.55 62.68
C LYS A 140 -21.73 10.55 61.84
N THR A 141 -21.89 9.54 61.00
CA THR A 141 -23.10 9.29 60.19
C THR A 141 -23.53 7.82 60.31
N HIS A 142 -24.72 7.46 59.82
CA HIS A 142 -25.15 6.05 59.82
C HIS A 142 -24.25 5.16 58.96
N SER A 143 -23.65 5.74 57.92
CA SER A 143 -22.70 5.11 57.00
C SER A 143 -21.24 5.08 57.49
N ILE A 144 -20.86 5.97 58.42
CA ILE A 144 -19.50 6.15 58.98
C ILE A 144 -19.61 6.26 60.51
N SER A 145 -19.45 5.12 61.20
CA SER A 145 -19.66 4.97 62.65
C SER A 145 -18.37 4.82 63.46
N PHE A 146 -17.33 5.61 63.14
CA PHE A 146 -16.13 5.64 63.98
C PHE A 146 -16.35 6.51 65.22
N SER A 147 -16.02 5.97 66.40
CA SER A 147 -16.28 6.62 67.69
C SER A 147 -15.46 7.90 67.93
N ASP A 148 -14.36 8.07 67.20
CA ASP A 148 -13.42 9.18 67.29
C ASP A 148 -13.83 10.41 66.47
N LEU A 149 -14.85 10.31 65.61
CA LEU A 149 -15.42 11.45 64.89
C LEU A 149 -16.40 12.25 65.79
N PRO A 150 -16.56 13.57 65.55
CA PRO A 150 -17.50 14.42 66.28
C PRO A 150 -18.96 14.13 65.85
N ASP A 151 -19.91 14.46 66.72
CA ASP A 151 -21.35 14.33 66.43
C ASP A 151 -21.83 15.39 65.41
N GLU A 152 -22.88 15.08 64.64
CA GLU A 152 -23.42 15.96 63.59
C GLU A 152 -23.83 17.37 64.10
N SER A 153 -24.13 17.51 65.39
CA SER A 153 -24.45 18.79 66.05
C SER A 153 -23.35 19.84 65.93
N CYS A 154 -22.08 19.45 65.73
CA CYS A 154 -20.99 20.39 65.52
C CYS A 154 -21.13 21.18 64.19
N ARG A 155 -21.83 20.63 63.19
CA ARG A 155 -22.04 21.30 61.90
C ARG A 155 -23.02 22.46 62.05
N MET A 156 -24.05 22.28 62.87
CA MET A 156 -25.03 23.33 63.18
C MET A 156 -24.38 24.49 63.95
N THR A 157 -23.44 24.18 64.86
CA THR A 157 -22.70 25.18 65.64
C THR A 157 -21.43 25.69 64.93
N ARG A 158 -21.15 25.23 63.70
CA ARG A 158 -19.93 25.52 62.92
C ARG A 158 -18.60 25.26 63.66
N SER A 159 -18.64 24.41 64.68
CA SER A 159 -17.51 24.13 65.57
C SER A 159 -16.75 22.85 65.24
N CYS A 160 -17.15 22.13 64.18
CA CYS A 160 -16.53 20.85 63.84
C CYS A 160 -15.01 20.98 63.61
N PRO A 161 -14.20 20.06 64.18
CA PRO A 161 -12.77 20.00 63.93
C PRO A 161 -12.45 19.67 62.46
N ALA A 162 -11.26 20.07 62.06
CA ALA A 162 -10.59 19.66 60.83
C ALA A 162 -9.97 18.26 61.05
N THR A 163 -10.64 17.23 60.54
CA THR A 163 -10.21 15.83 60.70
C THR A 163 -9.17 15.44 59.65
N ALA A 164 -8.09 14.81 60.10
CA ALA A 164 -7.10 14.14 59.27
C ALA A 164 -6.91 12.68 59.70
N LEU A 165 -6.77 11.78 58.72
CA LEU A 165 -6.57 10.35 58.95
C LEU A 165 -5.09 9.98 58.92
N PHE A 166 -4.71 9.03 59.77
CA PHE A 166 -3.34 8.55 59.90
C PHE A 166 -3.29 7.03 59.94
N THR A 167 -2.32 6.44 59.24
CA THR A 167 -1.95 5.03 59.37
C THR A 167 -0.45 4.84 59.14
N GLY A 168 0.05 3.62 59.33
CA GLY A 168 1.45 3.26 59.12
C GLY A 168 1.82 1.96 59.82
N GLY A 169 2.93 1.35 59.40
CA GLY A 169 3.41 0.06 59.90
C GLY A 169 3.78 0.06 61.38
N ASN A 170 4.23 1.21 61.93
CA ASN A 170 4.43 1.39 63.36
C ASN A 170 3.47 2.44 63.92
N GLN A 171 2.47 1.97 64.67
CA GLN A 171 1.43 2.84 65.25
C GLN A 171 1.98 3.87 66.23
N SER A 172 2.99 3.52 67.03
CA SER A 172 3.56 4.44 68.02
C SER A 172 4.28 5.60 67.35
N LEU A 173 5.08 5.29 66.32
CA LEU A 173 5.79 6.27 65.51
C LEU A 173 4.81 7.13 64.70
N GLY A 174 3.82 6.52 64.05
CA GLY A 174 2.83 7.26 63.27
C GLY A 174 2.01 8.24 64.11
N LYS A 175 1.62 7.86 65.33
CA LYS A 175 0.95 8.78 66.28
C LYS A 175 1.86 9.90 66.76
N LEU A 176 3.14 9.62 67.01
CA LEU A 176 4.14 10.62 67.35
C LEU A 176 4.31 11.65 66.21
N LEU A 177 4.44 11.16 64.97
CA LEU A 177 4.55 12.00 63.78
C LEU A 177 3.28 12.85 63.58
N ALA A 178 2.09 12.27 63.75
CA ALA A 178 0.83 12.99 63.69
C ALA A 178 0.76 14.13 64.74
N GLY A 179 1.26 13.88 65.96
CA GLY A 179 1.38 14.90 67.01
C GLY A 179 2.37 16.02 66.68
N ASN A 180 3.47 15.71 65.98
CA ASN A 180 4.52 16.66 65.63
C ASN A 180 4.18 17.60 64.45
N MET A 181 3.13 17.28 63.67
CA MET A 181 2.69 18.08 62.51
C MET A 181 2.21 19.49 62.88
N LEU A 182 1.67 19.68 64.08
CA LEU A 182 1.16 20.97 64.55
C LEU A 182 2.05 21.55 65.68
N PRO A 183 2.63 22.74 65.53
CA PRO A 183 3.36 23.45 66.58
C PRO A 183 2.43 24.25 67.51
N SER A 184 3.05 24.76 68.58
CA SER A 184 2.56 25.52 69.73
C SER A 184 1.97 26.92 69.37
N PRO A 185 1.39 27.69 70.33
CA PRO A 185 0.24 28.60 70.10
C PRO A 185 0.54 29.82 69.22
N PHE A 186 -0.54 30.39 68.66
CA PHE A 186 -0.53 31.56 67.78
C PHE A 186 0.20 32.76 68.41
N SER A 187 1.27 33.22 67.76
CA SER A 187 1.93 34.48 68.06
C SER A 187 1.96 35.34 66.80
N LEU A 188 1.35 36.53 66.84
CA LEU A 188 1.39 37.49 65.75
C LEU A 188 2.46 38.54 66.05
N ASN A 189 3.49 38.64 65.20
CA ASN A 189 4.43 39.76 65.26
C ASN A 189 4.02 40.82 64.21
N PRO A 190 3.49 41.99 64.62
CA PRO A 190 2.98 43.00 63.70
C PRO A 190 4.08 43.66 62.84
N SER A 191 5.35 43.61 63.24
CA SER A 191 6.47 44.15 62.45
C SER A 191 6.82 43.29 61.22
N ASP A 192 6.36 42.03 61.18
CA ASP A 192 6.71 41.06 60.14
C ASP A 192 5.48 40.19 59.82
N ALA A 193 4.37 40.87 59.49
CA ALA A 193 3.05 40.26 59.37
C ALA A 193 3.00 39.10 58.36
N LEU A 194 3.74 39.19 57.24
CA LEU A 194 3.73 38.20 56.17
C LEU A 194 4.36 36.85 56.57
N SER A 195 5.53 36.89 57.22
CA SER A 195 6.23 35.68 57.72
C SER A 195 5.50 35.07 58.92
N SER A 196 4.93 35.92 59.78
CA SER A 196 4.06 35.51 60.88
C SER A 196 2.78 34.82 60.35
N LEU A 197 2.15 35.36 59.31
CA LEU A 197 0.98 34.74 58.68
C LEU A 197 1.33 33.41 58.02
N ALA A 198 2.43 33.30 57.30
CA ALA A 198 2.82 32.05 56.63
C ALA A 198 3.12 30.88 57.61
N ASN A 199 3.61 31.20 58.80
CA ASN A 199 3.85 30.21 59.85
C ASN A 199 2.57 29.76 60.58
N ASN A 200 1.61 30.67 60.75
CA ASN A 200 0.41 30.46 61.56
C ASN A 200 -0.83 30.05 60.75
N LEU A 201 -1.02 30.62 59.56
CA LEU A 201 -2.10 30.26 58.64
C LEU A 201 -1.85 28.85 58.09
N ARG A 202 -2.88 28.01 58.16
CA ARG A 202 -2.74 26.60 57.80
C ARG A 202 -3.77 26.11 56.82
N GLY A 203 -4.90 26.79 56.62
CA GLY A 203 -5.81 26.38 55.58
C GLY A 203 -6.88 27.39 55.20
N SER A 204 -7.59 27.07 54.13
CA SER A 204 -8.73 27.84 53.61
C SER A 204 -9.81 26.90 53.08
N SER A 205 -11.05 27.38 53.03
CA SER A 205 -12.16 26.70 52.33
C SER A 205 -12.33 27.14 50.88
N SER A 206 -11.60 28.15 50.43
CA SER A 206 -11.63 28.63 49.05
C SER A 206 -11.21 27.53 48.06
N SER A 207 -11.86 27.48 46.90
CA SER A 207 -11.45 26.62 45.80
C SER A 207 -10.10 27.10 45.24
N PRO A 208 -9.09 26.22 45.10
CA PRO A 208 -7.83 26.62 44.50
C PRO A 208 -8.04 26.87 42.99
N PRO A 209 -7.47 27.96 42.44
CA PRO A 209 -7.44 28.21 41.00
C PRO A 209 -6.40 27.31 40.31
N SER A 210 -6.39 27.29 38.97
CA SER A 210 -5.35 26.60 38.19
C SER A 210 -4.02 27.38 38.13
N GLN A 211 -4.00 28.65 38.55
CA GLN A 211 -2.85 29.55 38.52
C GLN A 211 -2.65 30.20 39.90
N ASN A 212 -1.41 30.31 40.37
CA ASN A 212 -1.06 30.77 41.71
C ASN A 212 -0.77 32.28 41.81
N TYR A 213 -1.36 33.09 40.93
CA TYR A 213 -1.10 34.54 40.91
C TYR A 213 -1.88 35.30 41.99
N LEU A 214 -3.19 35.05 42.10
CA LEU A 214 -4.02 35.54 43.21
C LEU A 214 -4.52 34.32 43.98
N GLU A 215 -4.22 34.29 45.27
CA GLU A 215 -4.71 33.24 46.16
C GLU A 215 -6.13 33.61 46.63
N PRO A 216 -7.20 32.94 46.15
CA PRO A 216 -8.56 33.31 46.49
C PRO A 216 -8.87 33.19 47.98
N ALA A 217 -8.07 32.48 48.79
CA ALA A 217 -8.22 32.54 50.25
C ALA A 217 -8.14 33.96 50.83
N PHE A 218 -7.44 34.87 50.15
CA PHE A 218 -7.29 36.26 50.60
C PHE A 218 -8.25 37.24 49.89
N PHE A 219 -8.91 36.84 48.81
CA PHE A 219 -9.80 37.71 48.01
C PHE A 219 -11.25 37.23 47.92
N SER A 220 -11.54 36.01 48.35
CA SER A 220 -12.90 35.57 48.61
C SER A 220 -13.28 36.03 50.01
N ASN A 221 -14.50 36.54 50.21
CA ASN A 221 -15.03 36.95 51.53
C ASN A 221 -15.24 35.73 52.48
N LEU A 222 -14.37 34.73 52.40
CA LEU A 222 -14.38 33.50 53.18
C LEU A 222 -13.28 33.57 54.24
N PRO A 223 -13.52 33.03 55.45
CA PRO A 223 -12.54 33.05 56.52
C PRO A 223 -11.33 32.14 56.21
N VAL A 224 -10.15 32.58 56.61
CA VAL A 224 -8.92 31.80 56.58
C VAL A 224 -8.73 31.11 57.94
N TYR A 225 -8.33 29.85 57.92
CA TYR A 225 -8.28 29.00 59.11
C TYR A 225 -6.89 28.91 59.74
N ILE A 226 -6.84 29.14 61.04
CA ILE A 226 -5.72 28.82 61.92
C ILE A 226 -6.00 27.45 62.53
N ILE A 227 -5.23 26.43 62.12
CA ILE A 227 -5.43 25.05 62.55
C ILE A 227 -4.55 24.75 63.77
N GLN A 228 -5.15 24.38 64.90
CA GLN A 228 -4.45 24.13 66.17
C GLN A 228 -5.02 22.90 66.91
N ASN A 229 -4.26 22.32 67.83
CA ASN A 229 -4.75 21.20 68.66
C ASN A 229 -5.88 21.63 69.61
N HIS A 230 -5.78 22.84 70.18
CA HIS A 230 -6.81 23.42 71.05
C HIS A 230 -7.02 24.89 70.71
N CYS A 231 -8.27 25.29 70.46
CA CYS A 231 -8.65 26.69 70.31
C CYS A 231 -9.07 27.23 71.68
N SER A 232 -8.41 28.28 72.18
CA SER A 232 -8.82 28.99 73.39
C SER A 232 -10.17 29.68 73.19
N GLY A 233 -11.06 29.65 74.18
CA GLY A 233 -12.44 30.14 74.08
C GLY A 233 -12.64 31.62 73.72
N ASN A 234 -11.58 32.43 73.75
CA ASN A 234 -11.57 33.85 73.33
C ASN A 234 -11.08 34.10 71.89
N SER A 235 -10.75 33.05 71.13
CA SER A 235 -10.19 33.16 69.76
C SER A 235 -11.27 33.12 68.66
N THR A 236 -12.54 33.14 69.04
CA THR A 236 -13.72 33.12 68.17
C THR A 236 -14.19 34.52 67.74
N VAL A 237 -13.41 35.55 68.02
CA VAL A 237 -13.68 36.90 67.47
C VAL A 237 -12.99 36.98 66.11
N PRO A 238 -13.71 37.31 65.02
CA PRO A 238 -13.09 37.58 63.72
C PRO A 238 -12.09 38.74 63.89
N ALA A 239 -10.81 38.41 63.99
CA ALA A 239 -9.76 39.41 63.93
C ALA A 239 -9.57 39.76 62.46
N VAL A 240 -10.01 40.95 62.06
CA VAL A 240 -9.71 41.50 60.74
C VAL A 240 -8.28 42.01 60.78
N LEU A 241 -7.39 41.31 60.07
CA LEU A 241 -6.02 41.75 59.91
C LEU A 241 -5.88 42.42 58.55
N SER A 242 -5.57 43.72 58.55
CA SER A 242 -5.20 44.43 57.33
C SER A 242 -3.73 44.15 57.02
N ALA A 243 -3.47 43.34 56.00
CA ALA A 243 -2.13 43.03 55.49
C ALA A 243 -1.96 43.60 54.09
N SER A 244 -0.76 44.11 53.78
CA SER A 244 -0.43 44.53 52.41
C SER A 244 0.43 43.47 51.74
N PHE A 245 -0.07 42.88 50.66
CA PHE A 245 0.69 41.96 49.80
C PHE A 245 1.03 42.72 48.52
N ASN A 246 2.30 43.11 48.36
CA ASN A 246 2.79 43.85 47.18
C ASN A 246 1.85 45.01 46.76
N LEU A 247 1.58 45.95 47.68
CA LEU A 247 0.76 47.16 47.51
C LEU A 247 -0.77 46.97 47.42
N LEU A 248 -1.30 45.74 47.51
CA LEU A 248 -2.74 45.50 47.64
C LEU A 248 -3.13 45.35 49.13
N PRO A 249 -3.97 46.24 49.69
CA PRO A 249 -4.51 46.06 51.04
C PRO A 249 -5.58 44.96 51.02
N VAL A 250 -5.46 44.01 51.95
CA VAL A 250 -6.40 42.90 52.10
C VAL A 250 -6.82 42.79 53.57
N ASP A 251 -8.14 42.75 53.78
CA ASP A 251 -8.75 42.50 55.07
C ASP A 251 -9.06 41.00 55.22
N ILE A 252 -8.40 40.34 56.16
CA ILE A 252 -8.48 38.88 56.33
C ILE A 252 -9.27 38.56 57.59
N GLU A 253 -10.33 37.77 57.46
CA GLU A 253 -11.05 37.19 58.60
C GLU A 253 -10.35 35.90 59.07
N LEU A 254 -9.83 35.91 60.29
CA LEU A 254 -9.14 34.76 60.90
C LEU A 254 -10.07 33.95 61.81
N THR A 255 -10.14 32.64 61.58
CA THR A 255 -10.93 31.71 62.43
C THR A 255 -10.08 30.54 62.92
N CYS A 256 -10.09 30.27 64.23
CA CYS A 256 -9.44 29.07 64.79
C CYS A 256 -10.28 27.81 64.54
N VAL A 257 -9.65 26.75 64.06
CA VAL A 257 -10.28 25.43 63.84
C VAL A 257 -9.48 24.35 64.57
N PRO A 258 -10.11 23.54 65.44
CA PRO A 258 -9.42 22.46 66.13
C PRO A 258 -9.03 21.35 65.15
N TRP A 259 -7.84 20.77 65.31
CA TRP A 259 -7.35 19.63 64.54
C TRP A 259 -7.67 18.32 65.23
N LEU A 260 -8.24 17.38 64.49
CA LEU A 260 -8.52 16.04 64.97
C LEU A 260 -7.66 15.03 64.20
N SER A 261 -6.79 14.33 64.92
CA SER A 261 -5.99 13.23 64.37
C SER A 261 -6.68 11.89 64.65
N ALA A 262 -7.17 11.25 63.59
CA ALA A 262 -7.89 9.98 63.67
C ALA A 262 -7.03 8.84 63.09
N TRP A 263 -6.85 7.76 63.85
CA TRP A 263 -5.99 6.64 63.44
C TRP A 263 -6.80 5.54 62.74
N ARG A 264 -6.24 4.94 61.68
CA ARG A 264 -6.82 3.80 60.94
C ARG A 264 -5.86 2.63 60.85
N SER A 265 -6.42 1.42 60.77
CA SER A 265 -5.65 0.17 60.80
C SER A 265 -4.89 -0.12 59.50
N SER A 266 -5.34 0.41 58.37
CA SER A 266 -4.70 0.21 57.07
C SER A 266 -5.01 1.35 56.09
N SER A 267 -4.24 1.43 55.01
CA SER A 267 -4.45 2.35 53.88
C SER A 267 -5.78 2.08 53.17
N ASP A 268 -6.23 0.82 53.10
CA ASP A 268 -7.56 0.45 52.57
C ASP A 268 -8.69 1.06 53.39
N ALA A 269 -8.55 1.08 54.73
CA ALA A 269 -9.54 1.70 55.60
C ALA A 269 -9.61 3.22 55.39
N ILE A 270 -8.46 3.87 55.17
CA ILE A 270 -8.40 5.29 54.80
C ILE A 270 -9.13 5.52 53.47
N ASN A 271 -8.79 4.74 52.43
CA ASN A 271 -9.39 4.91 51.10
C ASN A 271 -10.91 4.70 51.13
N HIS A 272 -11.38 3.68 51.85
CA HIS A 272 -12.80 3.39 52.01
C HIS A 272 -13.55 4.51 52.72
N GLU A 273 -12.96 5.10 53.77
CA GLU A 273 -13.58 6.21 54.50
C GLU A 273 -13.58 7.51 53.68
N LEU A 274 -12.50 7.81 52.98
CA LEU A 274 -12.44 8.94 52.04
C LEU A 274 -13.51 8.81 50.94
N TYR A 275 -13.67 7.59 50.39
CA TYR A 275 -14.70 7.31 49.38
C TYR A 275 -16.12 7.46 49.94
N LYS A 276 -16.41 6.93 51.12
CA LYS A 276 -17.70 7.14 51.81
C LYS A 276 -17.95 8.60 52.18
N GLY A 277 -16.88 9.37 52.41
CA GLY A 277 -16.96 10.81 52.66
C GLY A 277 -17.42 11.61 51.44
N TYR A 278 -17.17 11.08 50.24
CA TYR A 278 -17.61 11.68 48.99
C TYR A 278 -19.11 11.47 48.74
N TRP A 279 -19.79 12.48 48.22
CA TRP A 279 -21.26 12.49 48.11
C TRP A 279 -21.83 11.36 47.23
N LYS A 280 -21.11 10.91 46.18
CA LYS A 280 -21.53 9.76 45.34
C LYS A 280 -21.20 8.40 45.99
N GLY A 281 -20.37 8.39 47.04
CA GLY A 281 -19.87 7.19 47.71
C GLY A 281 -20.64 6.81 48.98
N ASN A 282 -21.61 7.63 49.44
CA ASN A 282 -22.50 7.28 50.54
C ASN A 282 -23.97 7.19 50.15
N GLN A 283 -24.69 6.34 50.89
CA GLN A 283 -26.13 6.10 50.69
C GLN A 283 -27.00 7.29 51.14
N GLU A 284 -26.45 8.20 51.95
CA GLU A 284 -27.14 9.35 52.52
C GLU A 284 -27.09 10.60 51.62
N TRP A 285 -26.31 10.56 50.53
CA TRP A 285 -26.03 11.70 49.64
C TRP A 285 -25.55 12.98 50.35
N LYS A 286 -24.93 12.83 51.53
CA LYS A 286 -24.39 13.93 52.34
C LYS A 286 -22.88 14.05 52.12
N ILE A 287 -22.34 15.26 52.08
CA ILE A 287 -20.88 15.43 51.99
C ILE A 287 -20.27 15.26 53.39
N ASN A 288 -19.24 14.42 53.51
CA ASN A 288 -18.51 14.17 54.76
C ASN A 288 -17.00 14.17 54.49
N GLU A 289 -16.44 15.36 54.31
CA GLU A 289 -15.08 15.56 53.84
C GLU A 289 -14.05 15.53 54.97
N ILE A 290 -12.96 14.85 54.67
CA ILE A 290 -11.74 14.79 55.47
C ILE A 290 -10.72 15.71 54.80
N VAL A 291 -9.93 16.41 55.61
CA VAL A 291 -8.98 17.43 55.14
C VAL A 291 -7.85 16.80 54.32
N THR A 292 -7.24 15.76 54.87
CA THR A 292 -6.14 15.01 54.26
C THR A 292 -5.93 13.69 55.00
N ALA A 293 -5.29 12.71 54.37
CA ALA A 293 -4.87 11.49 55.03
C ALA A 293 -3.40 11.20 54.77
N TYR A 294 -2.72 10.60 55.76
CA TYR A 294 -1.32 10.25 55.72
C TYR A 294 -1.12 8.77 56.07
N ASP A 295 -0.36 8.07 55.25
CA ASP A 295 0.11 6.73 55.54
C ASP A 295 1.63 6.74 55.56
N PHE A 296 2.21 6.52 56.73
CA PHE A 296 3.66 6.50 56.93
C PHE A 296 4.32 5.15 56.58
N LEU A 297 3.57 4.19 56.03
CA LEU A 297 4.08 2.93 55.47
C LEU A 297 5.15 2.29 56.38
N ASN A 298 6.36 2.07 55.88
CA ASN A 298 7.50 1.51 56.60
C ASN A 298 8.52 2.58 57.06
N THR A 299 8.08 3.81 57.32
CA THR A 299 8.94 4.89 57.80
C THR A 299 9.64 4.52 59.10
N ASP A 300 10.95 4.76 59.17
CA ASP A 300 11.80 4.53 60.35
C ASP A 300 12.85 5.66 60.51
N GLY A 301 13.90 5.46 61.31
CA GLY A 301 14.94 6.47 61.53
C GLY A 301 15.86 6.75 60.33
N GLY A 302 15.86 5.90 59.29
CA GLY A 302 16.73 6.02 58.11
C GLY A 302 15.97 6.11 56.78
N LEU A 303 14.68 5.79 56.76
CA LEU A 303 13.80 5.77 55.59
C LEU A 303 12.53 6.59 55.85
N PHE A 304 12.26 7.59 55.00
CA PHE A 304 11.01 8.34 55.01
C PHE A 304 10.14 7.92 53.83
N ASN A 305 9.06 7.18 54.10
CA ASN A 305 8.14 6.69 53.09
C ASN A 305 6.71 7.09 53.46
N VAL A 306 6.09 7.96 52.68
CA VAL A 306 4.77 8.51 53.00
C VAL A 306 3.86 8.55 51.76
N SER A 307 2.64 8.06 51.92
CA SER A 307 1.54 8.27 50.98
C SER A 307 0.61 9.33 51.55
N ILE A 308 0.26 10.32 50.73
CA ILE A 308 -0.60 11.45 51.13
C ILE A 308 -1.82 11.46 50.23
N TRP A 309 -3.01 11.42 50.83
CA TRP A 309 -4.27 11.67 50.13
C TRP A 309 -4.69 13.12 50.36
N TYR A 310 -4.98 13.78 49.25
CA TYR A 310 -5.46 15.15 49.21
C TYR A 310 -6.84 15.16 48.54
N ASN A 311 -7.78 15.89 49.13
CA ASN A 311 -9.11 16.05 48.55
C ASN A 311 -9.10 17.15 47.48
N SER A 312 -9.31 16.77 46.22
CA SER A 312 -9.33 17.69 45.08
C SER A 312 -10.73 18.00 44.55
N THR A 313 -11.78 17.63 45.28
CA THR A 313 -13.14 17.52 44.71
C THR A 313 -13.91 18.84 44.76
N TYR A 314 -13.52 19.78 43.92
CA TYR A 314 -14.41 20.86 43.49
C TYR A 314 -15.28 20.33 42.36
N LYS A 315 -16.55 20.77 42.31
CA LYS A 315 -17.59 20.43 41.31
C LYS A 315 -17.10 19.69 40.06
N ASP A 316 -17.86 18.69 39.60
CA ASP A 316 -17.74 17.95 38.32
C ASP A 316 -17.23 18.83 37.15
N THR A 317 -15.92 19.10 37.12
CA THR A 317 -15.26 19.85 36.05
C THR A 317 -14.54 18.81 35.23
N SER A 318 -15.08 18.59 34.03
CA SER A 318 -14.49 17.81 32.94
C SER A 318 -13.12 18.34 32.45
N ASP A 319 -12.50 19.26 33.19
CA ASP A 319 -11.33 20.03 32.78
C ASP A 319 -10.07 19.38 33.35
N ARG A 320 -9.15 19.03 32.45
CA ARG A 320 -8.05 18.06 32.64
C ARG A 320 -6.93 18.51 33.59
N THR A 321 -7.01 19.68 34.23
CA THR A 321 -5.95 20.22 35.10
C THR A 321 -6.35 20.19 36.57
N MET A 322 -5.87 19.20 37.32
CA MET A 322 -6.03 19.17 38.78
C MET A 322 -5.21 20.32 39.41
N PRO A 323 -5.82 21.21 40.22
CA PRO A 323 -5.10 22.28 40.89
C PRO A 323 -4.26 21.72 42.05
N LEU A 324 -2.94 21.60 41.85
CA LEU A 324 -2.00 21.06 42.84
C LEU A 324 -1.49 22.10 43.86
N LEU A 325 -2.06 23.31 43.88
CA LEU A 325 -1.55 24.45 44.68
C LEU A 325 -1.54 24.20 46.22
N ARG A 326 -2.38 23.29 46.71
CA ARG A 326 -2.54 22.98 48.14
C ARG A 326 -1.70 21.78 48.61
N VAL A 327 -1.21 20.95 47.67
CA VAL A 327 -0.41 19.75 47.95
C VAL A 327 0.93 20.07 48.64
N PRO A 328 1.67 21.14 48.26
CA PRO A 328 2.94 21.47 48.90
C PRO A 328 2.84 21.67 50.42
N ARG A 329 1.71 22.19 50.92
CA ARG A 329 1.51 22.36 52.36
C ARG A 329 1.34 21.02 53.09
N SER A 330 0.60 20.08 52.52
CA SER A 330 0.45 18.72 53.08
C SER A 330 1.80 17.99 53.15
N ILE A 331 2.61 18.08 52.09
CA ILE A 331 3.96 17.49 52.04
C ILE A 331 4.86 18.13 53.11
N ASN A 332 4.83 19.46 53.23
CA ASN A 332 5.61 20.20 54.21
C ASN A 332 5.26 19.76 55.66
N LEU A 333 3.97 19.58 55.98
CA LEU A 333 3.54 19.11 57.31
C LEU A 333 4.12 17.73 57.65
N ALA A 334 4.03 16.76 56.73
CA ALA A 334 4.59 15.42 56.93
C ALA A 334 6.11 15.43 57.07
N SER A 335 6.79 16.20 56.20
CA SER A 335 8.25 16.31 56.19
C SER A 335 8.79 16.97 57.46
N ASN A 336 8.14 18.03 57.94
CA ASN A 336 8.52 18.69 59.20
C ASN A 336 8.26 17.81 60.42
N ALA A 337 7.17 17.05 60.45
CA ALA A 337 6.90 16.11 61.55
C ALA A 337 8.01 15.05 61.67
N TYR A 338 8.47 14.53 60.52
CA TYR A 338 9.57 13.57 60.47
C TYR A 338 10.92 14.19 60.84
N LEU A 339 11.22 15.41 60.40
CA LEU A 339 12.44 16.11 60.79
C LEU A 339 12.51 16.42 62.28
N LYS A 340 11.38 16.79 62.89
CA LYS A 340 11.30 16.98 64.34
C LYS A 340 11.58 15.69 65.10
N PHE A 341 11.13 14.55 64.57
CA PHE A 341 11.43 13.24 65.13
C PHE A 341 12.94 12.91 65.05
N LEU A 342 13.61 13.23 63.93
CA LEU A 342 15.02 12.90 63.74
C LEU A 342 16.00 13.86 64.44
N ARG A 343 15.74 15.17 64.42
CA ARG A 343 16.70 16.22 64.84
C ARG A 343 16.27 17.04 66.05
N GLY A 344 15.08 16.78 66.61
CA GLY A 344 14.51 17.53 67.73
C GLY A 344 13.55 18.66 67.30
N SER A 345 12.90 19.29 68.27
CA SER A 345 11.76 20.20 68.08
C SER A 345 12.02 21.44 67.19
N ASP A 346 13.28 21.86 67.09
CA ASP A 346 13.68 23.09 66.39
C ASP A 346 13.93 22.87 64.88
N ALA A 347 13.98 21.62 64.43
CA ALA A 347 14.21 21.31 63.02
C ALA A 347 12.95 21.55 62.18
N LYS A 348 13.02 22.48 61.22
CA LYS A 348 11.95 22.78 60.26
C LYS A 348 12.49 23.07 58.85
N ILE A 349 11.74 22.65 57.83
CA ILE A 349 11.90 23.09 56.44
C ILE A 349 11.26 24.47 56.30
N LEU A 350 12.02 25.41 55.74
CA LEU A 350 11.58 26.78 55.46
C LEU A 350 10.75 26.84 54.16
N PHE A 351 9.62 26.14 54.13
CA PHE A 351 8.67 26.17 53.02
C PHE A 351 7.40 26.94 53.42
N GLU A 352 7.53 28.24 53.57
CA GLU A 352 6.48 29.12 54.10
C GLU A 352 5.57 29.68 52.98
N PHE A 353 6.11 29.84 51.77
CA PHE A 353 5.43 30.50 50.65
C PHE A 353 5.41 29.65 49.38
N VAL A 354 4.39 29.86 48.55
CA VAL A 354 4.26 29.37 47.18
C VAL A 354 4.10 30.58 46.26
N GLN A 355 4.76 30.55 45.10
CA GLN A 355 4.69 31.61 44.09
C GLN A 355 4.47 30.97 42.72
N GLU A 356 3.86 31.72 41.80
CA GLU A 356 3.73 31.32 40.39
C GLU A 356 5.09 31.35 39.67
N MET A 357 5.19 30.71 38.50
CA MET A 357 6.37 30.86 37.63
C MET A 357 6.43 32.27 37.00
N PRO A 358 7.61 32.92 36.98
CA PRO A 358 7.79 34.21 36.30
C PRO A 358 7.44 34.14 34.79
N LYS A 359 6.63 35.09 34.33
CA LYS A 359 6.27 35.27 32.91
C LYS A 359 6.84 36.60 32.41
N PRO A 360 8.00 36.62 31.74
CA PRO A 360 8.66 37.87 31.35
C PRO A 360 7.94 38.63 30.23
N THR A 361 7.12 37.95 29.43
CA THR A 361 6.40 38.54 28.28
C THR A 361 4.92 38.17 28.29
N ALA A 362 4.09 39.03 27.69
CA ALA A 362 2.67 38.74 27.48
C ALA A 362 2.54 37.41 26.73
N THR A 363 1.80 36.47 27.31
CA THR A 363 1.65 35.15 26.71
C THR A 363 0.50 35.25 25.71
N GLU A 364 0.82 35.45 24.43
CA GLU A 364 -0.18 35.28 23.39
C GLU A 364 -0.56 33.81 23.34
N LEU A 365 -1.84 33.49 23.57
CA LEU A 365 -2.35 32.13 23.42
C LEU A 365 -2.25 31.74 21.93
N ARG A 366 -1.13 31.13 21.52
CA ARG A 366 -0.89 30.71 20.14
C ARG A 366 -1.16 29.21 20.02
N LEU A 367 -2.38 28.86 19.62
CA LEU A 367 -2.71 27.47 19.26
C LEU A 367 -2.21 27.19 17.84
N ASP A 368 -1.19 26.36 17.70
CA ASP A 368 -0.74 25.92 16.38
C ASP A 368 -1.49 24.64 15.95
N ILE A 369 -2.56 24.83 15.18
CA ILE A 369 -3.38 23.75 14.62
C ILE A 369 -2.54 22.85 13.71
N SER A 370 -1.54 23.41 13.04
CA SER A 370 -0.65 22.62 12.19
C SER A 370 0.14 21.59 12.98
N SER A 371 0.47 21.86 14.25
CA SER A 371 1.12 20.89 15.12
C SER A 371 0.10 20.00 15.84
N LEU A 372 -1.08 20.52 16.18
CA LEU A 372 -2.11 19.75 16.91
C LEU A 372 -2.87 18.74 16.02
N LEU A 373 -3.37 19.18 14.87
CA LEU A 373 -4.15 18.34 13.94
C LEU A 373 -3.33 17.89 12.72
N GLY A 374 -2.17 18.52 12.48
CA GLY A 374 -1.35 18.22 11.30
C GLY A 374 -0.85 16.77 11.26
N THR A 375 -0.57 16.13 12.39
CA THR A 375 -0.12 14.72 12.43
C THR A 375 -1.08 13.80 11.68
N LEU A 376 -2.39 13.94 11.90
CA LEU A 376 -3.42 13.14 11.21
C LEU A 376 -3.50 13.46 9.71
N PHE A 377 -3.60 14.74 9.35
CA PHE A 377 -3.73 15.13 7.95
C PHE A 377 -2.48 14.84 7.13
N PHE A 378 -1.28 15.09 7.68
CA PHE A 378 -0.02 14.82 7.01
C PHE A 378 0.22 13.32 6.84
N THR A 379 -0.24 12.49 7.79
CA THR A 379 -0.25 11.03 7.61
C THR A 379 -1.03 10.63 6.36
N TRP A 380 -2.23 11.16 6.14
CA TRP A 380 -3.02 10.86 4.95
C TRP A 380 -2.37 11.36 3.65
N VAL A 381 -1.82 12.57 3.65
CA VAL A 381 -1.14 13.14 2.47
C VAL A 381 0.04 12.26 2.06
N ILE A 382 0.86 11.82 3.00
CA ILE A 382 2.04 11.02 2.73
C ILE A 382 1.65 9.59 2.28
N ILE A 383 0.67 8.97 2.95
CA ILE A 383 0.23 7.61 2.59
C ILE A 383 -0.50 7.59 1.23
N LEU A 384 -1.04 8.71 0.74
CA LEU A 384 -1.73 8.80 -0.57
C LEU A 384 -0.89 8.31 -1.76
N LEU A 385 0.44 8.34 -1.66
CA LEU A 385 1.32 7.78 -2.70
C LEU A 385 1.21 6.24 -2.82
N PHE A 386 0.83 5.55 -1.75
CA PHE A 386 0.75 4.08 -1.72
C PHE A 386 -0.30 3.54 -2.69
N PRO A 387 -1.56 4.01 -2.67
CA PRO A 387 -2.57 3.66 -3.68
C PRO A 387 -2.09 3.87 -5.12
N VAL A 388 -1.39 4.97 -5.39
CA VAL A 388 -0.95 5.33 -6.74
C VAL A 388 0.11 4.35 -7.27
N ILE A 389 1.09 3.99 -6.43
CA ILE A 389 2.12 3.01 -6.79
C ILE A 389 1.49 1.62 -6.96
N LEU A 390 0.64 1.21 -6.03
CA LEU A 390 -0.03 -0.09 -6.07
C LEU A 390 -0.91 -0.23 -7.33
N GLN A 391 -1.70 0.80 -7.65
CA GLN A 391 -2.55 0.80 -8.83
C GLN A 391 -1.73 0.61 -10.12
N ALA A 392 -0.59 1.28 -10.26
CA ALA A 392 0.28 1.15 -11.41
C ALA A 392 0.86 -0.27 -11.55
N LEU A 393 1.33 -0.86 -10.45
CA LEU A 393 1.88 -2.22 -10.42
C LEU A 393 0.81 -3.27 -10.74
N VAL A 394 -0.36 -3.16 -10.12
CA VAL A 394 -1.48 -4.09 -10.36
C VAL A 394 -2.03 -3.93 -11.78
N TYR A 395 -2.02 -2.72 -12.35
CA TYR A 395 -2.42 -2.50 -13.75
C TYR A 395 -1.48 -3.21 -14.73
N GLU A 396 -0.17 -3.12 -14.54
CA GLU A 396 0.80 -3.84 -15.39
C GLU A 396 0.66 -5.37 -15.26
N LYS A 397 0.30 -5.85 -14.06
CA LYS A 397 0.04 -7.27 -13.79
C LYS A 397 -1.26 -7.75 -14.43
N GLN A 398 -2.38 -7.04 -14.22
CA GLN A 398 -3.70 -7.39 -14.75
C GLN A 398 -3.71 -7.45 -16.27
N GLN A 399 -3.03 -6.50 -16.92
CA GLN A 399 -2.92 -6.44 -18.38
C GLN A 399 -1.82 -7.36 -18.95
N ASN A 400 -1.16 -8.18 -18.12
CA ASN A 400 -0.04 -9.06 -18.51
C ASN A 400 1.10 -8.33 -19.27
N LEU A 401 1.25 -7.02 -19.07
CA LEU A 401 2.22 -6.19 -19.79
C LEU A 401 3.65 -6.54 -19.37
N ARG A 402 3.85 -6.91 -18.09
CA ARG A 402 5.15 -7.39 -17.59
C ARG A 402 5.62 -8.64 -18.31
N ILE A 403 4.72 -9.59 -18.51
CA ILE A 403 4.99 -10.84 -19.23
C ILE A 403 5.37 -10.54 -20.68
N MET A 404 4.61 -9.64 -21.34
CA MET A 404 4.91 -9.23 -22.71
C MET A 404 6.30 -8.60 -22.83
N MET A 405 6.70 -7.75 -21.87
CA MET A 405 8.05 -7.19 -21.81
C MET A 405 9.12 -8.27 -21.64
N LYS A 406 8.87 -9.27 -20.79
CA LYS A 406 9.78 -10.41 -20.56
C LYS A 406 9.97 -11.24 -21.82
N MET A 407 8.89 -11.53 -22.54
CA MET A 407 8.92 -12.23 -23.84
C MET A 407 9.76 -11.53 -24.90
N HIS A 408 9.86 -10.20 -24.83
CA HIS A 408 10.65 -9.39 -25.75
C HIS A 408 12.08 -9.14 -25.25
N GLY A 409 12.51 -9.83 -24.18
CA GLY A 409 13.89 -9.84 -23.70
C GLY A 409 14.17 -8.96 -22.48
N LEU A 410 13.15 -8.39 -21.81
CA LEU A 410 13.35 -7.69 -20.54
C LEU A 410 13.60 -8.71 -19.42
N GLY A 411 14.77 -8.64 -18.78
CA GLY A 411 15.04 -9.46 -17.59
C GLY A 411 14.35 -8.91 -16.34
N ASP A 412 14.18 -9.75 -15.30
CA ASP A 412 13.55 -9.34 -14.03
C ASP A 412 14.39 -8.29 -13.27
N GLY A 413 15.72 -8.35 -13.36
CA GLY A 413 16.63 -7.39 -12.71
C GLY A 413 16.46 -5.94 -13.21
N PRO A 414 16.60 -5.67 -14.54
CA PRO A 414 16.34 -4.34 -15.10
C PRO A 414 14.94 -3.80 -14.80
N TYR A 415 13.93 -4.67 -14.78
CA TYR A 415 12.56 -4.29 -14.44
C TYR A 415 12.48 -3.77 -13.01
N TRP A 416 12.93 -4.55 -12.03
CA TRP A 416 12.89 -4.18 -10.62
C TRP A 416 13.67 -2.89 -10.34
N LEU A 417 14.90 -2.78 -10.84
CA LEU A 417 15.75 -1.60 -10.61
C LEU A 417 15.07 -0.31 -11.09
N ILE A 418 14.48 -0.35 -12.29
CA ILE A 418 13.90 0.85 -12.90
C ILE A 418 12.53 1.16 -12.39
N SER A 419 11.69 0.15 -12.17
CA SER A 419 10.40 0.37 -11.54
C SER A 419 10.59 0.97 -10.15
N TYR A 420 11.54 0.46 -9.35
CA TYR A 420 11.88 1.03 -8.05
C TYR A 420 12.43 2.45 -8.17
N ALA A 421 13.44 2.69 -9.02
CA ALA A 421 14.02 4.02 -9.21
C ALA A 421 13.00 5.04 -9.75
N TYR A 422 12.07 4.61 -10.61
CA TYR A 422 10.99 5.42 -11.15
C TYR A 422 10.02 5.86 -10.05
N PHE A 423 9.54 4.94 -9.23
CA PHE A 423 8.65 5.29 -8.11
C PHE A 423 9.38 6.12 -7.06
N LEU A 424 10.65 5.82 -6.77
CA LEU A 424 11.48 6.62 -5.87
C LEU A 424 11.61 8.06 -6.36
N SER A 425 11.84 8.27 -7.66
CA SER A 425 11.97 9.61 -8.25
C SER A 425 10.67 10.40 -8.14
N ILE A 426 9.52 9.77 -8.41
CA ILE A 426 8.20 10.43 -8.32
C ILE A 426 7.86 10.78 -6.88
N SER A 427 8.04 9.83 -5.96
CA SER A 427 7.75 10.03 -4.54
C SER A 427 8.68 11.06 -3.90
N ALA A 428 9.97 11.06 -4.26
CA ALA A 428 10.91 12.08 -3.79
C ALA A 428 10.54 13.48 -4.27
N LEU A 429 10.16 13.64 -5.55
CA LEU A 429 9.68 14.91 -6.08
C LEU A 429 8.41 15.39 -5.36
N TYR A 430 7.46 14.48 -5.11
CA TYR A 430 6.24 14.79 -4.37
C TYR A 430 6.53 15.26 -2.95
N MET A 431 7.40 14.53 -2.22
CA MET A 431 7.75 14.89 -0.85
C MET A 431 8.56 16.18 -0.77
N LEU A 432 9.44 16.43 -1.75
CA LEU A 432 10.12 17.72 -1.87
C LEU A 432 9.13 18.87 -2.05
N CYS A 433 8.17 18.72 -2.97
CA CYS A 433 7.10 19.72 -3.15
C CYS A 433 6.31 19.91 -1.86
N PHE A 434 5.93 18.83 -1.17
CA PHE A 434 5.17 18.90 0.07
C PHE A 434 5.90 19.70 1.18
N VAL A 435 7.18 19.42 1.41
CA VAL A 435 8.00 20.14 2.41
C VAL A 435 8.22 21.60 2.01
N VAL A 436 8.52 21.87 0.73
CA VAL A 436 8.72 23.25 0.23
C VAL A 436 7.44 24.07 0.37
N PHE A 437 6.29 23.55 -0.07
CA PHE A 437 5.02 24.25 0.07
C PHE A 437 4.63 24.44 1.53
N GLY A 438 4.78 23.41 2.37
CA GLY A 438 4.53 23.53 3.81
C GLY A 438 5.40 24.61 4.47
N SER A 439 6.66 24.72 4.06
CA SER A 439 7.58 25.74 4.55
C SER A 439 7.26 27.15 4.04
N VAL A 440 6.92 27.32 2.76
CA VAL A 440 6.56 28.62 2.16
C VAL A 440 5.28 29.18 2.78
N ILE A 441 4.34 28.29 3.08
CA ILE A 441 3.07 28.62 3.73
C ILE A 441 3.26 28.97 5.22
N GLY A 442 4.43 28.67 5.79
CA GLY A 442 4.79 29.06 7.17
C GLY A 442 4.31 28.09 8.25
N LEU A 443 4.02 26.84 7.89
CA LEU A 443 3.62 25.81 8.87
C LEU A 443 4.81 25.51 9.82
N LYS A 444 4.57 25.60 11.13
CA LYS A 444 5.62 25.50 12.15
C LYS A 444 6.28 24.11 12.19
N LEU A 445 5.52 23.05 11.93
CA LEU A 445 6.03 21.69 11.84
C LEU A 445 7.20 21.55 10.86
N PHE A 446 7.14 22.24 9.71
CA PHE A 446 8.19 22.19 8.69
C PHE A 446 9.32 23.21 8.93
N THR A 447 8.98 24.38 9.47
CA THR A 447 9.94 25.50 9.62
C THR A 447 10.77 25.47 10.91
N MET A 448 10.23 24.92 12.00
CA MET A 448 10.90 24.89 13.31
C MET A 448 11.86 23.70 13.47
N ASN A 449 11.56 22.59 12.81
CA ASN A 449 12.35 21.36 12.87
C ASN A 449 13.48 21.37 11.83
N ALA A 450 14.59 20.67 12.09
CA ALA A 450 15.71 20.61 11.14
C ALA A 450 15.33 19.90 9.82
N TYR A 451 15.50 20.59 8.68
CA TYR A 451 15.20 20.04 7.35
C TYR A 451 15.96 18.76 7.03
N SER A 452 17.18 18.59 7.56
CA SER A 452 17.98 17.38 7.33
C SER A 452 17.37 16.13 7.97
N ILE A 453 16.77 16.25 9.15
CA ILE A 453 16.08 15.13 9.82
C ILE A 453 14.79 14.80 9.08
N GLN A 454 14.02 15.82 8.68
CA GLN A 454 12.82 15.63 7.86
C GLN A 454 13.14 14.91 6.55
N PHE A 455 14.22 15.31 5.86
CA PHE A 455 14.66 14.67 4.63
C PHE A 455 14.98 13.18 4.83
N VAL A 456 15.75 12.84 5.87
CA VAL A 456 16.10 11.44 6.17
C VAL A 456 14.85 10.63 6.52
N PHE A 457 13.97 11.18 7.38
CA PHE A 457 12.72 10.52 7.76
C PHE A 457 11.82 10.22 6.56
N TYR A 458 11.56 11.22 5.71
CA TYR A 458 10.72 11.02 4.53
C TYR A 458 11.38 10.11 3.49
N LEU A 459 12.70 10.18 3.32
CA LEU A 459 13.42 9.29 2.41
C LEU A 459 13.25 7.83 2.84
N ILE A 460 13.43 7.51 4.12
CA ILE A 460 13.24 6.14 4.63
C ILE A 460 11.78 5.70 4.45
N PHE A 461 10.82 6.56 4.79
CA PHE A 461 9.40 6.23 4.63
C PHE A 461 8.99 5.96 3.19
N ILE A 462 9.45 6.78 2.23
CA ILE A 462 9.19 6.57 0.80
C ILE A 462 9.68 5.19 0.35
N ASN A 463 10.88 4.80 0.77
CA ASN A 463 11.45 3.50 0.40
C ASN A 463 10.67 2.33 1.02
N LEU A 464 10.23 2.47 2.27
CA LEU A 464 9.34 1.51 2.93
C LEU A 464 8.00 1.39 2.20
N GLN A 465 7.37 2.51 1.86
CA GLN A 465 6.09 2.58 1.15
C GLN A 465 6.14 1.93 -0.24
N ILE A 466 7.22 2.17 -1.00
CA ILE A 466 7.44 1.53 -2.30
C ILE A 466 7.56 0.01 -2.12
N SER A 467 8.35 -0.43 -1.14
CA SER A 467 8.57 -1.85 -0.86
C SER A 467 7.26 -2.55 -0.46
N LEU A 468 6.45 -1.90 0.37
CA LEU A 468 5.12 -2.36 0.75
C LEU A 468 4.17 -2.44 -0.46
N ALA A 469 4.25 -1.48 -1.39
CA ALA A 469 3.43 -1.51 -2.61
C ALA A 469 3.80 -2.68 -3.53
N PHE A 470 5.09 -3.00 -3.68
CA PHE A 470 5.54 -4.20 -4.40
C PHE A 470 5.05 -5.49 -3.73
N LEU A 471 5.11 -5.56 -2.40
CA LEU A 471 4.58 -6.69 -1.65
C LEU A 471 3.06 -6.84 -1.84
N ALA A 472 2.31 -5.75 -1.67
CA ALA A 472 0.85 -5.74 -1.81
C ALA A 472 0.42 -6.10 -3.24
N ALA A 473 1.15 -5.67 -4.28
CA ALA A 473 0.86 -6.00 -5.67
C ALA A 473 0.89 -7.52 -5.96
N ALA A 474 1.58 -8.32 -5.14
CA ALA A 474 1.56 -9.77 -5.25
C ALA A 474 0.18 -10.37 -4.93
N PHE A 475 -0.55 -9.80 -3.96
CA PHE A 475 -1.82 -10.33 -3.46
C PHE A 475 -3.03 -9.89 -4.28
N PHE A 476 -2.96 -8.76 -4.99
CA PHE A 476 -4.05 -8.28 -5.82
C PHE A 476 -3.93 -8.74 -7.28
N SER A 477 -5.06 -9.14 -7.88
CA SER A 477 -5.18 -9.49 -9.30
C SER A 477 -5.95 -8.47 -10.13
N ASP A 478 -6.81 -7.67 -9.49
CA ASP A 478 -7.64 -6.65 -10.14
C ASP A 478 -7.32 -5.25 -9.61
N VAL A 479 -7.26 -4.28 -10.52
CA VAL A 479 -6.91 -2.89 -10.20
C VAL A 479 -7.98 -2.23 -9.33
N LYS A 480 -9.28 -2.51 -9.55
CA LYS A 480 -10.35 -1.82 -8.82
C LYS A 480 -10.35 -2.22 -7.35
N THR A 481 -10.22 -3.51 -7.06
CA THR A 481 -10.16 -4.03 -5.69
C THR A 481 -8.92 -3.53 -4.95
N ALA A 482 -7.75 -3.54 -5.61
CA ALA A 482 -6.51 -2.99 -5.05
C ALA A 482 -6.64 -1.50 -4.71
N THR A 483 -7.26 -0.73 -5.60
CA THR A 483 -7.46 0.71 -5.42
C THR A 483 -8.33 0.98 -4.19
N VAL A 484 -9.50 0.36 -4.09
CA VAL A 484 -10.41 0.55 -2.94
C VAL A 484 -9.75 0.12 -1.63
N ALA A 485 -9.13 -1.06 -1.60
CA ALA A 485 -8.44 -1.55 -0.41
C ALA A 485 -7.32 -0.60 0.04
N SER A 486 -6.49 -0.12 -0.89
CA SER A 486 -5.40 0.79 -0.56
C SER A 486 -5.87 2.15 -0.02
N TYR A 487 -6.95 2.73 -0.55
CA TYR A 487 -7.53 3.97 -0.01
C TYR A 487 -8.14 3.75 1.39
N ILE A 488 -8.81 2.62 1.62
CA ILE A 488 -9.33 2.27 2.95
C ILE A 488 -8.17 2.13 3.94
N CYS A 489 -7.11 1.42 3.60
CA CYS A 489 -5.92 1.29 4.45
C CYS A 489 -5.27 2.66 4.73
N ALA A 490 -5.16 3.52 3.71
CA ALA A 490 -4.60 4.86 3.88
C ALA A 490 -5.41 5.72 4.84
N PHE A 491 -6.74 5.74 4.68
CA PHE A 491 -7.63 6.51 5.55
C PHE A 491 -7.65 5.95 6.98
N ALA A 492 -7.77 4.61 7.11
CA ALA A 492 -7.78 3.90 8.39
C ALA A 492 -6.47 4.12 9.17
N SER A 493 -5.32 4.16 8.50
CA SER A 493 -4.02 4.39 9.15
C SER A 493 -3.99 5.69 9.96
N GLY A 494 -4.48 6.80 9.39
CA GLY A 494 -4.49 8.09 10.10
C GLY A 494 -5.48 8.13 11.26
N LEU A 495 -6.67 7.54 11.11
CA LEU A 495 -7.66 7.46 12.19
C LEU A 495 -7.20 6.55 13.33
N LEU A 496 -6.73 5.35 13.00
CA LEU A 496 -6.21 4.41 13.99
C LEU A 496 -4.96 4.99 14.67
N GLY A 497 -4.11 5.71 13.93
CA GLY A 497 -2.99 6.45 14.50
C GLY A 497 -3.42 7.43 15.60
N ALA A 498 -4.42 8.26 15.32
CA ALA A 498 -4.86 9.30 16.25
C ALA A 498 -5.71 8.78 17.42
N PHE A 499 -6.65 7.85 17.15
CA PHE A 499 -7.61 7.42 18.16
C PHE A 499 -7.21 6.15 18.93
N LEU A 500 -6.40 5.29 18.31
CA LEU A 500 -5.97 4.03 18.93
C LEU A 500 -4.51 4.14 19.39
N PHE A 501 -3.59 4.53 18.51
CA PHE A 501 -2.16 4.45 18.79
C PHE A 501 -1.65 5.60 19.69
N GLN A 502 -2.08 6.84 19.45
CA GLN A 502 -1.64 8.00 20.23
C GLN A 502 -1.87 7.87 21.76
N PRO A 503 -3.03 7.39 22.26
CA PRO A 503 -3.22 7.19 23.70
C PRO A 503 -2.21 6.22 24.33
N PHE A 504 -1.86 5.12 23.65
CA PHE A 504 -0.88 4.15 24.16
C PHE A 504 0.54 4.70 24.18
N VAL A 505 0.86 5.57 23.23
CA VAL A 505 2.17 6.24 23.18
C VAL A 505 2.34 7.27 24.30
N GLN A 506 1.24 7.92 24.69
CA GLN A 506 1.25 8.92 25.78
C GLN A 506 1.26 8.28 27.16
N ASP A 507 0.79 7.04 27.29
CA ASP A 507 0.75 6.31 28.55
C ASP A 507 2.12 5.70 28.88
N THR A 508 2.82 6.31 29.84
CA THR A 508 4.12 5.82 30.33
C THR A 508 4.05 4.46 31.02
N SER A 509 2.87 3.96 31.37
CA SER A 509 2.69 2.65 31.99
C SER A 509 2.59 1.51 30.98
N PHE A 510 2.39 1.82 29.69
CA PHE A 510 2.22 0.81 28.65
C PHE A 510 3.58 0.19 28.24
N PRO A 511 3.68 -1.15 28.11
CA PRO A 511 4.94 -1.80 27.82
C PRO A 511 5.49 -1.45 26.43
N SER A 512 6.77 -1.10 26.36
CA SER A 512 7.47 -0.70 25.12
C SER A 512 7.42 -1.76 24.01
N VAL A 513 7.34 -3.05 24.38
CA VAL A 513 7.18 -4.16 23.43
C VAL A 513 5.84 -4.10 22.70
N GLY A 514 4.77 -3.66 23.38
CA GLY A 514 3.45 -3.49 22.76
C GLY A 514 3.44 -2.35 21.74
N ILE A 515 4.18 -1.27 22.01
CA ILE A 515 4.35 -0.13 21.09
C ILE A 515 5.12 -0.60 19.85
N LEU A 516 6.24 -1.30 20.05
CA LEU A 516 7.05 -1.89 18.97
C LEU A 516 6.23 -2.82 18.06
N ALA A 517 5.36 -3.66 18.64
CA ALA A 517 4.53 -4.59 17.87
C ALA A 517 3.49 -3.86 17.00
N MET A 518 2.93 -2.76 17.48
CA MET A 518 2.02 -1.92 16.69
C MET A 518 2.78 -1.16 15.60
N GLU A 519 3.96 -0.64 15.91
CA GLU A 519 4.81 0.10 14.94
C GLU A 519 5.24 -0.74 13.74
N LEU A 520 5.22 -2.09 13.85
CA LEU A 520 5.41 -3.02 12.73
C LEU A 520 4.48 -2.74 11.54
N TYR A 521 3.33 -2.08 11.80
CA TYR A 521 2.49 -1.54 10.74
C TYR A 521 3.03 -0.17 10.28
N PRO A 522 3.45 -0.03 9.00
CA PRO A 522 4.09 1.20 8.50
C PRO A 522 3.26 2.48 8.67
N GLY A 523 1.94 2.38 8.75
CA GLY A 523 1.08 3.54 9.02
C GLY A 523 1.26 4.11 10.43
N PHE A 524 1.55 3.27 11.42
CA PHE A 524 1.78 3.70 12.81
C PHE A 524 3.20 4.24 13.02
N SER A 525 4.22 3.66 12.37
CA SER A 525 5.59 4.22 12.42
C SER A 525 5.66 5.62 11.80
N LEU A 526 4.96 5.86 10.68
CA LEU A 526 4.81 7.22 10.11
C LEU A 526 4.12 8.16 11.10
N TYR A 527 3.00 7.72 11.69
CA TYR A 527 2.25 8.53 12.63
C TYR A 527 3.10 8.91 13.85
N ARG A 528 3.85 7.97 14.42
CA ARG A 528 4.77 8.19 15.55
C ARG A 528 5.81 9.25 15.22
N GLY A 529 6.48 9.15 14.07
CA GLY A 529 7.50 10.12 13.67
C GLY A 529 6.92 11.53 13.45
N LEU A 530 5.76 11.64 12.81
CA LEU A 530 5.05 12.92 12.67
C LEU A 530 4.58 13.49 14.00
N TYR A 531 4.17 12.63 14.94
CA TYR A 531 3.78 13.02 16.29
C TYR A 531 4.96 13.64 17.05
N GLU A 532 6.16 13.03 16.98
CA GLU A 532 7.36 13.59 17.60
C GLU A 532 7.73 14.95 16.98
N PHE A 533 7.72 15.08 15.65
CA PHE A 533 7.93 16.37 14.99
C PHE A 533 6.92 17.44 15.44
N ALA A 534 5.66 17.05 15.64
CA ALA A 534 4.61 17.93 16.10
C ALA A 534 4.81 18.37 17.55
N GLN A 535 5.19 17.46 18.46
CA GLN A 535 5.45 17.79 19.87
C GLN A 535 6.61 18.78 20.03
N TYR A 536 7.73 18.53 19.35
CA TYR A 536 8.89 19.42 19.40
C TYR A 536 8.62 20.78 18.74
N SER A 537 7.85 20.81 17.65
CA SER A 537 7.41 22.05 17.00
C SER A 537 6.48 22.87 17.93
N PHE A 538 5.52 22.20 18.57
CA PHE A 538 4.58 22.84 19.48
C PHE A 538 5.29 23.41 20.71
N ASN A 539 6.11 22.59 21.39
CA ASN A 539 6.86 23.01 22.57
C ASN A 539 7.88 24.11 22.23
N GLY A 540 8.57 24.00 21.09
CA GLY A 540 9.49 25.03 20.62
C GLY A 540 8.79 26.37 20.36
N ASN A 541 7.62 26.34 19.71
CA ASN A 541 6.84 27.55 19.46
C ASN A 541 6.27 28.17 20.76
N TYR A 542 5.88 27.33 21.72
CA TYR A 542 5.35 27.79 23.01
C TYR A 542 6.45 28.38 23.92
N MET A 543 7.61 27.72 24.00
CA MET A 543 8.73 28.14 24.85
C MET A 543 9.67 29.15 24.17
N GLY A 544 9.46 29.46 22.88
CA GLY A 544 10.37 30.32 22.11
C GLY A 544 11.74 29.68 21.82
N THR A 545 11.82 28.35 21.87
CA THR A 545 13.03 27.56 21.61
C THR A 545 13.01 26.97 20.20
N LYS A 546 14.13 26.40 19.77
CA LYS A 546 14.23 25.71 18.47
C LYS A 546 13.44 24.39 18.51
N GLY A 547 12.94 23.94 17.36
CA GLY A 547 12.35 22.60 17.21
C GLY A 547 13.41 21.49 17.23
N MET A 548 13.03 20.28 16.81
CA MET A 548 13.87 19.09 16.92
C MET A 548 15.17 19.22 16.09
N GLN A 549 16.29 18.95 16.77
CA GLN A 549 17.66 18.91 16.24
C GLN A 549 18.28 17.50 16.37
N TRP A 550 19.43 17.31 15.73
CA TRP A 550 20.13 16.02 15.74
C TRP A 550 20.61 15.59 17.13
N SER A 551 20.91 16.56 17.99
CA SER A 551 21.24 16.32 19.41
C SER A 551 20.11 15.63 20.14
N ASP A 552 18.87 15.97 19.82
CA ASP A 552 17.69 15.58 20.58
C ASP A 552 17.29 14.13 20.30
N LEU A 553 17.84 13.51 19.24
CA LEU A 553 17.69 12.07 18.98
C LEU A 553 18.44 11.19 19.99
N SER A 554 19.34 11.78 20.78
CA SER A 554 20.06 11.07 21.85
C SER A 554 19.31 11.08 23.18
N ASP A 555 18.21 11.85 23.29
CA ASP A 555 17.38 11.91 24.48
C ASP A 555 16.56 10.62 24.64
N SER A 556 16.61 10.01 25.83
CA SER A 556 15.86 8.79 26.15
C SER A 556 14.34 8.99 26.18
N SER A 557 13.86 10.23 26.27
CA SER A 557 12.44 10.57 26.18
C SER A 557 11.93 10.72 24.75
N ASN A 558 12.83 10.80 23.77
CA ASN A 558 12.49 10.99 22.37
C ASN A 558 12.39 9.65 21.62
N GLY A 559 11.20 9.32 21.12
CA GLY A 559 10.97 8.10 20.34
C GLY A 559 11.48 8.13 18.90
N MET A 560 11.95 9.28 18.38
CA MET A 560 12.29 9.45 16.96
C MET A 560 13.41 8.51 16.48
N LYS A 561 14.41 8.26 17.33
CA LYS A 561 15.51 7.34 17.00
C LYS A 561 15.00 5.91 16.80
N ASP A 562 14.12 5.44 17.68
CA ASP A 562 13.58 4.09 17.62
C ASP A 562 12.72 3.91 16.37
N VAL A 563 11.86 4.89 16.06
CA VAL A 563 11.05 4.91 14.83
C VAL A 563 11.91 4.82 13.57
N LEU A 564 12.99 5.60 13.50
CA LEU A 564 13.90 5.56 12.34
C LEU A 564 14.56 4.20 12.17
N VAL A 565 15.00 3.57 13.27
CA VAL A 565 15.61 2.22 13.23
C VAL A 565 14.58 1.19 12.79
N ILE A 566 13.38 1.22 13.35
CA ILE A 566 12.28 0.30 13.01
C ILE A 566 11.93 0.42 11.53
N MET A 567 11.74 1.64 11.01
CA MET A 567 11.42 1.87 9.60
C MET A 567 12.52 1.38 8.65
N ILE A 568 13.80 1.50 9.01
CA ILE A 568 14.90 0.97 8.20
C ILE A 568 14.86 -0.57 8.17
N VAL A 569 14.65 -1.20 9.34
CA VAL A 569 14.57 -2.66 9.44
C VAL A 569 13.37 -3.19 8.66
N GLU A 570 12.20 -2.57 8.82
CA GLU A 570 10.99 -2.89 8.06
C GLU A 570 11.20 -2.73 6.57
N TRP A 571 11.83 -1.63 6.14
CA TRP A 571 12.09 -1.39 4.73
C TRP A 571 12.90 -2.54 4.12
N LEU A 572 14.02 -2.91 4.74
CA LEU A 572 14.89 -3.98 4.24
C LEU A 572 14.16 -5.33 4.25
N LEU A 573 13.43 -5.65 5.32
CA LEU A 573 12.69 -6.91 5.45
C LEU A 573 11.57 -7.01 4.41
N VAL A 574 10.73 -5.98 4.31
CA VAL A 574 9.60 -5.95 3.35
C VAL A 574 10.12 -5.98 1.92
N LEU A 575 11.22 -5.31 1.60
CA LEU A 575 11.82 -5.35 0.27
C LEU A 575 12.31 -6.75 -0.10
N LEU A 576 12.98 -7.45 0.82
CA LEU A 576 13.44 -8.83 0.61
C LEU A 576 12.25 -9.79 0.42
N VAL A 577 11.22 -9.67 1.26
CA VAL A 577 10.01 -10.48 1.16
C VAL A 577 9.25 -10.18 -0.14
N ALA A 578 9.13 -8.91 -0.54
CA ALA A 578 8.49 -8.50 -1.78
C ALA A 578 9.19 -9.09 -3.00
N TYR A 579 10.53 -8.99 -3.05
CA TYR A 579 11.33 -9.57 -4.13
C TYR A 579 11.17 -11.09 -4.19
N TYR A 580 11.19 -11.75 -3.03
CA TYR A 580 11.05 -13.20 -2.93
C TYR A 580 9.65 -13.67 -3.38
N ILE A 581 8.58 -13.06 -2.87
CA ILE A 581 7.20 -13.42 -3.26
C ILE A 581 6.96 -13.16 -4.74
N ASP A 582 7.48 -12.06 -5.28
CA ASP A 582 7.35 -11.76 -6.71
C ASP A 582 8.08 -12.79 -7.59
N GLN A 583 9.25 -13.27 -7.19
CA GLN A 583 9.95 -14.35 -7.91
C GLN A 583 9.18 -15.68 -7.89
N VAL A 584 8.51 -15.98 -6.76
CA VAL A 584 7.66 -17.16 -6.62
C VAL A 584 6.37 -17.02 -7.43
N ALA A 585 5.74 -15.84 -7.41
CA ALA A 585 4.48 -15.56 -8.10
C ALA A 585 4.64 -15.37 -9.63
N SER A 586 5.76 -14.77 -10.09
CA SER A 586 6.03 -14.50 -11.51
C SER A 586 6.58 -15.72 -12.27
N SER A 587 7.12 -16.72 -11.57
CA SER A 587 7.25 -18.06 -12.13
C SER A 587 5.86 -18.66 -12.20
N GLY A 588 5.22 -18.68 -13.38
CA GLY A 588 3.92 -19.35 -13.66
C GLY A 588 3.91 -20.87 -13.45
N SER A 589 4.69 -21.36 -12.48
CA SER A 589 4.87 -22.72 -12.03
C SER A 589 5.44 -22.58 -10.62
N GLY A 590 4.71 -23.11 -9.64
CA GLY A 590 5.16 -23.19 -8.25
C GLY A 590 6.58 -23.71 -8.15
N LYS A 591 7.54 -22.80 -8.05
CA LYS A 591 8.80 -23.10 -7.40
C LYS A 591 8.43 -23.26 -5.93
N SER A 592 8.88 -24.34 -5.30
CA SER A 592 8.72 -24.49 -3.86
C SER A 592 9.21 -23.21 -3.18
N PRO A 593 8.55 -22.72 -2.11
CA PRO A 593 9.01 -21.57 -1.35
C PRO A 593 10.53 -21.65 -1.05
N LEU A 594 11.05 -22.86 -0.85
CA LEU A 594 12.46 -23.09 -0.50
C LEU A 594 13.44 -23.24 -1.68
N PHE A 595 13.24 -22.53 -2.81
CA PHE A 595 14.16 -22.63 -3.98
C PHE A 595 15.64 -22.30 -3.66
N PHE A 596 15.90 -21.45 -2.65
CA PHE A 596 17.25 -21.08 -2.23
C PHE A 596 18.02 -22.25 -1.56
N LEU A 597 17.32 -23.18 -0.90
CA LEU A 597 17.94 -24.37 -0.30
C LEU A 597 18.41 -25.39 -1.35
N GLU A 598 17.84 -25.38 -2.56
CA GLU A 598 18.32 -26.21 -3.67
C GLU A 598 19.65 -25.70 -4.26
N TYR A 599 19.95 -24.41 -4.11
CA TYR A 599 21.24 -23.85 -4.54
C TYR A 599 22.41 -24.43 -3.73
N PHE A 600 22.20 -24.68 -2.43
CA PHE A 600 23.20 -25.33 -1.58
C PHE A 600 23.32 -26.84 -1.82
N ARG A 601 22.37 -27.47 -2.54
CA ARG A 601 22.43 -28.90 -2.87
C ARG A 601 23.15 -29.19 -4.20
N LYS A 602 23.44 -28.17 -5.02
CA LYS A 602 24.17 -28.31 -6.30
C LYS A 602 25.68 -28.07 -6.15
N ARG A 603 26.34 -28.95 -5.39
CA ARG A 603 27.76 -29.32 -5.59
C ARG A 603 27.94 -30.81 -5.31
N LYS A 604 27.33 -31.66 -6.14
CA LYS A 604 27.82 -33.02 -6.36
C LYS A 604 27.68 -33.35 -7.85
N SER A 605 28.83 -33.38 -8.52
CA SER A 605 29.18 -34.14 -9.73
C SER A 605 28.10 -34.28 -10.82
N LEU A 606 28.16 -33.43 -11.85
CA LEU A 606 27.73 -33.86 -13.19
C LEU A 606 28.74 -34.89 -13.69
N SER A 607 28.40 -36.18 -13.62
CA SER A 607 29.00 -37.15 -14.56
C SER A 607 28.29 -37.00 -15.89
N LEU A 608 29.08 -36.91 -16.96
CA LEU A 608 28.67 -37.07 -18.35
C LEU A 608 28.09 -38.48 -18.56
N GLY A 609 26.83 -38.67 -18.16
CA GLY A 609 26.08 -39.90 -18.41
C GLY A 609 25.29 -39.75 -19.70
N LYS A 610 25.63 -40.55 -20.71
CA LYS A 610 24.72 -40.85 -21.83
C LYS A 610 23.34 -41.18 -21.25
N PRO A 611 22.23 -40.64 -21.77
CA PRO A 611 20.92 -41.08 -21.35
C PRO A 611 20.73 -42.52 -21.83
N SER A 612 20.87 -43.48 -20.92
CA SER A 612 20.36 -44.82 -21.12
C SER A 612 18.85 -44.72 -21.24
N PHE A 613 18.31 -45.12 -22.39
CA PHE A 613 16.89 -45.40 -22.61
C PHE A 613 16.46 -46.50 -21.64
N GLY A 614 16.04 -46.09 -20.46
CA GLY A 614 15.29 -46.94 -19.53
C GLY A 614 13.90 -47.12 -20.10
N ARG A 615 13.65 -48.31 -20.64
CA ARG A 615 12.34 -48.82 -21.04
C ARG A 615 11.45 -48.92 -19.78
N GLN A 616 10.95 -47.78 -19.30
CA GLN A 616 9.91 -47.75 -18.27
C GLN A 616 8.59 -48.10 -18.95
N GLY A 617 8.05 -49.26 -18.58
CA GLY A 617 6.73 -49.73 -18.95
C GLY A 617 5.68 -48.70 -18.55
N SER A 618 5.39 -47.78 -19.47
CA SER A 618 4.11 -47.10 -19.53
C SER A 618 3.18 -48.07 -20.23
N ASN A 619 1.98 -48.29 -19.69
CA ASN A 619 0.92 -49.00 -20.41
C ASN A 619 0.70 -48.28 -21.75
N VAL A 620 1.33 -48.81 -22.81
CA VAL A 620 1.17 -48.31 -24.16
C VAL A 620 -0.21 -48.77 -24.60
N LEU A 621 -1.20 -47.91 -24.38
CA LEU A 621 -2.39 -47.96 -25.19
C LEU A 621 -1.90 -47.67 -26.61
N ILE A 622 -1.80 -48.72 -27.44
CA ILE A 622 -1.39 -48.61 -28.84
C ILE A 622 -2.56 -47.89 -29.55
N GLN A 623 -2.57 -46.56 -29.49
CA GLN A 623 -3.26 -45.78 -30.51
C GLN A 623 -2.51 -46.04 -31.81
N MET A 624 -3.19 -46.55 -32.82
CA MET A 624 -2.65 -46.55 -34.19
C MET A 624 -2.52 -45.09 -34.62
N GLU A 625 -1.40 -44.45 -34.27
CA GLU A 625 -1.06 -43.09 -34.69
C GLU A 625 -0.98 -43.07 -36.22
N LYS A 626 -1.50 -42.00 -36.83
CA LYS A 626 -1.48 -41.85 -38.29
C LYS A 626 -0.02 -41.79 -38.78
N PRO A 627 0.31 -42.39 -39.94
CA PRO A 627 1.69 -42.64 -40.35
C PRO A 627 2.53 -41.37 -40.48
N ASP A 628 1.92 -40.25 -40.82
CA ASP A 628 2.55 -38.94 -40.96
C ASP A 628 3.01 -38.33 -39.63
N VAL A 629 2.23 -38.54 -38.57
CA VAL A 629 2.62 -38.09 -37.22
C VAL A 629 3.76 -38.97 -36.68
N ASN A 630 3.74 -40.27 -37.00
CA ASN A 630 4.81 -41.18 -36.61
C ASN A 630 6.13 -40.89 -37.38
N GLU A 631 6.06 -40.60 -38.68
CA GLU A 631 7.21 -40.15 -39.48
C GLU A 631 7.84 -38.87 -38.91
N GLU A 632 7.02 -37.88 -38.51
CA GLU A 632 7.53 -36.65 -37.90
C GLU A 632 8.16 -36.92 -36.53
N ARG A 633 7.60 -37.85 -35.76
CA ARG A 633 8.17 -38.26 -34.47
C ARG A 633 9.52 -38.94 -34.64
N GLU A 634 9.65 -39.87 -35.58
CA GLU A 634 10.92 -40.51 -35.93
C GLU A 634 11.95 -39.48 -36.39
N ARG A 635 11.53 -38.50 -37.21
CA ARG A 635 12.38 -37.36 -37.61
C ARG A 635 12.89 -36.57 -36.41
N VAL A 636 12.02 -36.25 -35.45
CA VAL A 636 12.42 -35.54 -34.22
C VAL A 636 13.43 -36.35 -33.41
N GLU A 637 13.22 -37.66 -33.27
CA GLU A 637 14.13 -38.55 -32.54
C GLU A 637 15.52 -38.61 -33.18
N LEU A 638 15.59 -38.67 -34.52
CA LEU A 638 16.86 -38.59 -35.26
C LEU A 638 17.57 -37.24 -35.08
N LEU A 639 16.83 -36.13 -35.17
CA LEU A 639 17.40 -34.78 -35.03
C LEU A 639 17.97 -34.52 -33.64
N LEU A 640 17.36 -35.09 -32.60
CA LEU A 640 17.89 -35.01 -31.23
C LEU A 640 19.17 -35.83 -31.07
N ALA A 641 19.33 -36.92 -31.81
CA ALA A 641 20.54 -37.74 -31.79
C ALA A 641 21.72 -37.08 -32.53
N GLU A 642 21.46 -36.36 -33.64
CA GLU A 642 22.49 -35.77 -34.50
C GLU A 642 22.91 -34.34 -34.11
N SER A 643 22.24 -33.69 -33.15
CA SER A 643 22.54 -32.31 -32.71
C SER A 643 22.61 -31.28 -33.86
N SER A 644 21.73 -31.42 -34.86
CA SER A 644 21.74 -30.53 -36.04
C SER A 644 21.31 -29.10 -35.70
N THR A 645 22.02 -28.10 -36.24
CA THR A 645 21.75 -26.65 -36.04
C THR A 645 20.75 -26.06 -37.03
N ASP A 646 20.28 -26.85 -38.00
CA ASP A 646 19.45 -26.35 -39.11
C ASP A 646 17.97 -26.12 -38.69
N TYR A 647 17.56 -26.74 -37.58
CA TYR A 647 16.21 -26.60 -37.03
C TYR A 647 16.13 -25.50 -35.98
N SER A 648 15.15 -24.62 -36.17
CA SER A 648 14.91 -23.51 -35.25
C SER A 648 14.12 -23.94 -34.03
N ILE A 649 13.20 -24.90 -34.17
CA ILE A 649 12.38 -25.43 -33.07
C ILE A 649 12.35 -26.96 -33.17
N ILE A 650 12.57 -27.64 -32.04
CA ILE A 650 12.43 -29.09 -31.91
C ILE A 650 11.63 -29.38 -30.65
N CYS A 651 10.46 -30.00 -30.79
CA CYS A 651 9.61 -30.44 -29.68
C CYS A 651 9.60 -31.97 -29.66
N SER A 652 9.78 -32.57 -28.48
CA SER A 652 9.84 -34.01 -28.29
C SER A 652 8.93 -34.46 -27.16
N GLY A 653 7.82 -35.10 -27.52
CA GLY A 653 6.85 -35.65 -26.57
C GLY A 653 6.32 -34.62 -25.58
N LEU A 654 6.11 -33.36 -26.03
CA LEU A 654 5.73 -32.26 -25.16
C LEU A 654 4.32 -32.48 -24.59
N ARG A 655 4.17 -32.47 -23.26
CA ARG A 655 2.90 -32.75 -22.58
C ARG A 655 2.50 -31.64 -21.64
N LYS A 656 1.20 -31.33 -21.60
CA LYS A 656 0.60 -30.42 -20.60
C LYS A 656 -0.64 -31.03 -19.98
N VAL A 657 -0.59 -31.19 -18.67
CA VAL A 657 -1.73 -31.59 -17.83
C VAL A 657 -2.04 -30.44 -16.88
N TYR A 658 -3.28 -30.00 -16.86
CA TYR A 658 -3.79 -29.08 -15.85
C TYR A 658 -4.49 -29.89 -14.76
N PRO A 659 -4.15 -29.66 -13.47
CA PRO A 659 -4.78 -30.39 -12.37
C PRO A 659 -6.27 -30.06 -12.32
N GLY A 660 -7.07 -31.06 -11.94
CA GLY A 660 -8.49 -30.88 -11.67
C GLY A 660 -8.72 -29.87 -10.55
N ARG A 661 -9.68 -28.95 -10.73
CA ARG A 661 -10.22 -28.09 -9.67
C ARG A 661 -11.71 -28.34 -9.53
N ASP A 662 -12.22 -28.20 -8.32
CA ASP A 662 -13.65 -28.25 -8.01
C ASP A 662 -14.30 -29.60 -8.40
N GLY A 663 -13.61 -30.71 -8.13
CA GLY A 663 -14.09 -32.08 -8.39
C GLY A 663 -13.98 -32.54 -9.85
N ASN A 664 -13.48 -31.71 -10.76
CA ASN A 664 -13.25 -32.11 -12.16
C ASN A 664 -11.99 -32.98 -12.30
N PRO A 665 -11.95 -33.91 -13.27
CA PRO A 665 -10.76 -34.70 -13.58
C PRO A 665 -9.63 -33.83 -14.17
N GLU A 666 -8.40 -34.35 -14.12
CA GLU A 666 -7.26 -33.70 -14.75
C GLU A 666 -7.46 -33.53 -16.26
N LYS A 667 -7.15 -32.34 -16.77
CA LYS A 667 -7.33 -32.02 -18.20
C LYS A 667 -6.00 -32.11 -18.94
N PHE A 668 -5.89 -33.09 -19.83
CA PHE A 668 -4.79 -33.21 -20.78
C PHE A 668 -4.96 -32.19 -21.92
N ALA A 669 -4.27 -31.06 -21.82
CA ALA A 669 -4.30 -30.03 -22.84
C ALA A 669 -3.37 -30.33 -24.03
N VAL A 670 -2.24 -31.00 -23.79
CA VAL A 670 -1.32 -31.48 -24.83
C VAL A 670 -0.82 -32.87 -24.44
N ARG A 671 -0.96 -33.85 -25.33
CA ARG A 671 -0.78 -35.29 -25.12
C ARG A 671 0.49 -35.83 -25.82
N GLY A 672 1.63 -35.15 -25.69
CA GLY A 672 2.91 -35.65 -26.21
C GLY A 672 3.21 -35.24 -27.65
N LEU A 673 3.21 -33.93 -27.92
CA LEU A 673 3.49 -33.38 -29.25
C LEU A 673 4.99 -33.47 -29.60
N SER A 674 5.29 -34.07 -30.75
CA SER A 674 6.61 -34.04 -31.40
C SER A 674 6.52 -33.24 -32.70
N LEU A 675 7.41 -32.27 -32.89
CA LEU A 675 7.42 -31.37 -34.05
C LEU A 675 8.82 -30.82 -34.31
N ALA A 676 9.28 -30.82 -35.56
CA ALA A 676 10.51 -30.16 -35.97
C ALA A 676 10.23 -29.05 -36.99
N LEU A 677 10.71 -27.83 -36.72
CA LEU A 677 10.55 -26.67 -37.59
C LEU A 677 11.91 -26.11 -38.05
N PRO A 678 12.26 -26.22 -39.35
CA PRO A 678 13.45 -25.60 -39.91
C PRO A 678 13.31 -24.08 -40.02
N ARG A 679 14.44 -23.42 -40.31
CA ARG A 679 14.45 -21.98 -40.57
C ARG A 679 13.75 -21.68 -41.90
N GLY A 680 12.95 -20.61 -41.94
CA GLY A 680 12.25 -20.17 -43.16
C GLY A 680 10.92 -20.86 -43.42
N GLU A 681 10.46 -21.74 -42.53
CA GLU A 681 9.18 -22.44 -42.63
C GLU A 681 8.11 -21.78 -41.75
N CYS A 682 6.89 -21.66 -42.28
CA CYS A 682 5.70 -21.31 -41.50
C CYS A 682 4.84 -22.54 -41.26
N PHE A 683 4.73 -22.94 -39.99
CA PHE A 683 3.89 -24.04 -39.55
C PHE A 683 2.57 -23.54 -38.99
N GLY A 684 1.46 -23.98 -39.58
CA GLY A 684 0.11 -23.65 -39.13
C GLY A 684 -0.51 -24.78 -38.31
N MET A 685 -0.88 -24.50 -37.08
CA MET A 685 -1.63 -25.41 -36.23
C MET A 685 -3.13 -25.09 -36.29
N LEU A 686 -3.88 -25.95 -36.98
CA LEU A 686 -5.33 -25.89 -37.16
C LEU A 686 -6.00 -26.78 -36.12
N GLY A 687 -7.15 -26.37 -35.58
CA GLY A 687 -7.85 -27.15 -34.55
C GLY A 687 -9.12 -26.45 -34.10
N PRO A 688 -10.12 -27.16 -33.56
CA PRO A 688 -11.27 -26.52 -32.95
C PRO A 688 -10.86 -25.77 -31.66
N ASN A 689 -11.77 -24.94 -31.15
CA ASN A 689 -11.59 -24.31 -29.84
C ASN A 689 -11.49 -25.39 -28.75
N GLY A 690 -10.55 -25.22 -27.82
CA GLY A 690 -10.30 -26.21 -26.77
C GLY A 690 -9.36 -27.36 -27.15
N ALA A 691 -8.89 -27.44 -28.40
CA ALA A 691 -7.97 -28.49 -28.83
C ALA A 691 -6.58 -28.47 -28.15
N GLY A 692 -6.20 -27.38 -27.48
CA GLY A 692 -4.90 -27.25 -26.80
C GLY A 692 -3.88 -26.34 -27.48
N LYS A 693 -4.26 -25.69 -28.59
CA LYS A 693 -3.40 -24.81 -29.41
C LYS A 693 -2.69 -23.71 -28.61
N THR A 694 -3.46 -22.88 -27.91
CA THR A 694 -2.93 -21.82 -27.05
C THR A 694 -2.12 -22.38 -25.88
N SER A 695 -2.45 -23.57 -25.37
CA SER A 695 -1.64 -24.21 -24.32
C SER A 695 -0.26 -24.63 -24.84
N PHE A 696 -0.15 -25.08 -26.09
CA PHE A 696 1.14 -25.33 -26.74
C PHE A 696 1.95 -24.03 -26.90
N ILE A 697 1.36 -22.97 -27.46
CA ILE A 697 2.04 -21.68 -27.59
C ILE A 697 2.51 -21.18 -26.21
N ASN A 698 1.65 -21.23 -25.19
CA ASN A 698 1.99 -20.82 -23.83
C ASN A 698 3.18 -21.59 -23.23
N MET A 699 3.34 -22.87 -23.58
CA MET A 699 4.55 -23.62 -23.20
C MET A 699 5.79 -23.14 -23.93
N MET A 700 5.68 -22.94 -25.24
CA MET A 700 6.80 -22.52 -26.09
C MET A 700 7.30 -21.10 -25.76
N ILE A 701 6.41 -20.21 -25.31
CA ILE A 701 6.76 -18.85 -24.88
C ILE A 701 7.03 -18.74 -23.37
N GLY A 702 7.06 -19.86 -22.65
CA GLY A 702 7.46 -19.92 -21.23
C GLY A 702 6.42 -19.37 -20.23
N LEU A 703 5.17 -19.16 -20.64
CA LEU A 703 4.07 -18.81 -19.73
C LEU A 703 3.69 -19.96 -18.80
N THR A 704 3.65 -21.17 -19.34
CA THR A 704 3.34 -22.38 -18.60
C THR A 704 4.47 -23.38 -18.79
N LYS A 705 4.94 -23.99 -17.70
CA LYS A 705 5.94 -25.06 -17.85
C LYS A 705 5.29 -26.33 -18.42
N PRO A 706 5.97 -27.07 -19.31
CA PRO A 706 5.53 -28.38 -19.72
C PRO A 706 5.50 -29.34 -18.53
N THR A 707 4.51 -30.23 -18.50
CA THR A 707 4.39 -31.28 -17.48
C THR A 707 5.41 -32.39 -17.72
N SER A 708 5.64 -32.75 -18.98
CA SER A 708 6.69 -33.68 -19.41
C SER A 708 7.11 -33.40 -20.86
N GLY A 709 8.17 -34.06 -21.32
CA GLY A 709 8.78 -33.82 -22.63
C GLY A 709 9.87 -32.74 -22.60
N ALA A 710 10.47 -32.50 -23.77
CA ALA A 710 11.51 -31.51 -23.97
C ALA A 710 11.21 -30.66 -25.22
N ALA A 711 11.60 -29.39 -25.19
CA ALA A 711 11.58 -28.54 -26.37
C ALA A 711 12.82 -27.66 -26.42
N TYR A 712 13.38 -27.55 -27.62
CA TYR A 712 14.60 -26.82 -27.93
C TYR A 712 14.30 -25.73 -28.95
N VAL A 713 14.80 -24.53 -28.69
CA VAL A 713 14.62 -23.35 -29.52
C VAL A 713 16.00 -22.79 -29.82
N GLN A 714 16.43 -22.81 -31.08
CA GLN A 714 17.82 -22.52 -31.48
C GLN A 714 18.85 -23.33 -30.66
N GLY A 715 18.55 -24.61 -30.39
CA GLY A 715 19.38 -25.50 -29.57
C GLY A 715 19.31 -25.26 -28.05
N MET A 716 18.53 -24.29 -27.57
CA MET A 716 18.38 -23.98 -26.13
C MET A 716 17.12 -24.63 -25.54
N ASP A 717 17.21 -25.26 -24.36
CA ASP A 717 16.04 -25.89 -23.70
C ASP A 717 15.14 -24.81 -23.06
N ILE A 718 13.84 -24.83 -23.39
CA ILE A 718 12.83 -23.88 -22.89
C ILE A 718 12.69 -23.90 -21.35
N ARG A 719 13.06 -24.99 -20.67
CA ARG A 719 12.95 -25.11 -19.21
C ARG A 719 14.12 -24.49 -18.46
N THR A 720 15.30 -24.42 -19.10
CA THR A 720 16.54 -24.00 -18.43
C THR A 720 17.09 -22.68 -18.96
N GLN A 721 16.87 -22.35 -20.24
CA GLN A 721 17.53 -21.24 -20.94
C GLN A 721 16.53 -20.22 -21.54
N MET A 722 15.34 -20.10 -20.96
CA MET A 722 14.25 -19.26 -21.49
C MET A 722 14.62 -17.78 -21.67
N ASP A 723 15.39 -17.20 -20.73
CA ASP A 723 15.79 -15.79 -20.81
C ASP A 723 16.67 -15.48 -22.02
N SER A 724 17.48 -16.45 -22.47
CA SER A 724 18.25 -16.34 -23.71
C SER A 724 17.33 -16.48 -24.93
N ILE A 725 16.37 -17.40 -24.88
CA ILE A 725 15.39 -17.62 -25.96
C ILE A 725 14.56 -16.36 -26.24
N TYR A 726 14.14 -15.62 -25.21
CA TYR A 726 13.37 -14.37 -25.34
C TYR A 726 14.07 -13.27 -26.14
N THR A 727 15.41 -13.29 -26.21
CA THR A 727 16.14 -12.31 -27.03
C THR A 727 15.89 -12.50 -28.53
N SER A 728 15.75 -13.75 -28.97
CA SER A 728 15.57 -14.15 -30.37
C SER A 728 14.12 -14.45 -30.80
N MET A 729 13.16 -14.35 -29.87
CA MET A 729 11.76 -14.68 -30.07
C MET A 729 10.89 -13.42 -30.29
N GLY A 730 9.91 -13.52 -31.18
CA GLY A 730 8.79 -12.58 -31.33
C GLY A 730 7.47 -13.26 -30.98
N VAL A 731 6.56 -12.55 -30.29
CA VAL A 731 5.28 -13.13 -29.86
C VAL A 731 4.15 -12.17 -30.20
N CYS A 732 3.13 -12.67 -30.90
CA CYS A 732 1.84 -12.03 -31.09
C CYS A 732 0.78 -12.84 -30.32
N PRO A 733 0.41 -12.44 -29.09
CA PRO A 733 -0.59 -13.15 -28.29
C PRO A 733 -2.00 -13.04 -28.87
N GLN A 734 -2.94 -13.85 -28.37
CA GLN A 734 -4.35 -13.82 -28.80
C GLN A 734 -5.02 -12.47 -28.47
N HIS A 735 -4.78 -11.94 -27.26
CA HIS A 735 -5.24 -10.61 -26.84
C HIS A 735 -4.15 -9.57 -27.02
N ASP A 736 -4.50 -8.39 -27.52
CA ASP A 736 -3.55 -7.30 -27.77
C ASP A 736 -3.07 -6.65 -26.46
N LEU A 737 -1.84 -6.99 -26.03
CA LEU A 737 -1.20 -6.48 -24.81
C LEU A 737 -0.52 -5.13 -25.07
N LEU A 738 -1.30 -4.05 -25.09
CA LEU A 738 -0.84 -2.70 -25.44
C LEU A 738 -1.08 -1.70 -24.29
N TRP A 739 -0.18 -0.72 -24.13
CA TRP A 739 -0.43 0.42 -23.25
C TRP A 739 -1.37 1.41 -23.94
N GLU A 740 -2.56 1.60 -23.40
CA GLU A 740 -3.57 2.46 -24.02
C GLU A 740 -3.12 3.93 -24.17
N THR A 741 -2.24 4.40 -23.27
CA THR A 741 -1.75 5.77 -23.23
C THR A 741 -0.63 6.07 -24.25
N LEU A 742 0.11 5.04 -24.68
CA LEU A 742 1.24 5.16 -25.62
C LEU A 742 0.75 5.10 -27.08
N THR A 743 1.52 5.68 -28.01
CA THR A 743 1.23 5.62 -29.46
C THR A 743 1.79 4.37 -30.12
N GLY A 744 1.32 4.04 -31.33
CA GLY A 744 1.91 2.94 -32.10
C GLY A 744 3.42 3.11 -32.33
N ARG A 745 3.87 4.34 -32.62
CA ARG A 745 5.30 4.66 -32.77
C ARG A 745 6.06 4.46 -31.45
N GLU A 746 5.51 4.91 -30.32
CA GLU A 746 6.15 4.77 -29.00
C GLU A 746 6.29 3.29 -28.58
N HIS A 747 5.30 2.44 -28.90
CA HIS A 747 5.39 0.99 -28.66
C HIS A 747 6.55 0.36 -29.44
N LEU A 748 6.63 0.62 -30.74
CA LEU A 748 7.69 0.05 -31.58
C LEU A 748 9.08 0.59 -31.21
N LEU A 749 9.17 1.88 -30.83
CA LEU A 749 10.41 2.45 -30.28
C LEU A 749 10.84 1.77 -28.98
N PHE A 750 9.90 1.35 -28.14
CA PHE A 750 10.19 0.64 -26.89
C PHE A 750 10.67 -0.79 -27.16
N TYR A 751 9.88 -1.59 -27.90
CA TYR A 751 10.23 -2.98 -28.19
C TYR A 751 11.47 -3.11 -29.09
N GLY A 752 11.68 -2.19 -30.04
CA GLY A 752 12.90 -2.14 -30.84
C GLY A 752 14.16 -1.93 -30.01
N ARG A 753 14.10 -1.09 -28.95
CA ARG A 753 15.23 -0.90 -28.02
C ARG A 753 15.51 -2.12 -27.16
N LEU A 754 14.48 -2.87 -26.76
CA LEU A 754 14.65 -4.15 -26.06
C LEU A 754 15.40 -5.17 -26.93
N LYS A 755 15.18 -5.12 -28.25
CA LYS A 755 15.90 -5.90 -29.27
C LYS A 755 17.22 -5.24 -29.73
N ASN A 756 17.81 -4.38 -28.90
CA ASN A 756 19.11 -3.73 -29.11
C ASN A 756 19.20 -2.75 -30.31
N LEU A 757 18.09 -2.32 -30.90
CA LEU A 757 18.11 -1.29 -31.95
C LEU A 757 18.30 0.11 -31.34
N LYS A 758 19.19 0.92 -31.94
CA LYS A 758 19.56 2.26 -31.45
C LYS A 758 19.64 3.28 -32.60
N GLY A 759 19.60 4.57 -32.24
CA GLY A 759 19.84 5.67 -33.17
C GLY A 759 18.91 5.72 -34.38
N SER A 760 19.47 6.03 -35.55
CA SER A 760 18.77 6.10 -36.83
C SER A 760 18.20 4.75 -37.30
N VAL A 761 18.92 3.65 -37.00
CA VAL A 761 18.50 2.29 -37.35
C VAL A 761 17.17 1.93 -36.67
N LEU A 762 17.02 2.30 -35.39
CA LEU A 762 15.76 2.12 -34.66
C LEU A 762 14.62 2.92 -35.32
N THR A 763 14.83 4.20 -35.62
CA THR A 763 13.77 5.03 -36.22
C THR A 763 13.36 4.52 -37.59
N GLN A 764 14.32 4.10 -38.42
CA GLN A 764 14.05 3.53 -39.74
C GLN A 764 13.25 2.21 -39.61
N ALA A 765 13.69 1.29 -38.74
CA ALA A 765 12.99 0.03 -38.51
C ALA A 765 11.55 0.24 -38.01
N VAL A 766 11.32 1.25 -37.15
CA VAL A 766 9.98 1.60 -36.67
C VAL A 766 9.09 2.11 -37.82
N GLU A 767 9.62 2.96 -38.68
CA GLU A 767 8.85 3.50 -39.81
C GLU A 767 8.56 2.44 -40.87
N GLU A 768 9.52 1.59 -41.20
CA GLU A 768 9.33 0.45 -42.09
C GLU A 768 8.29 -0.52 -41.53
N SER A 769 8.36 -0.81 -40.22
CA SER A 769 7.37 -1.65 -39.53
C SER A 769 5.97 -1.03 -39.61
N LEU A 770 5.80 0.26 -39.29
CA LEU A 770 4.52 0.96 -39.39
C LEU A 770 3.98 1.01 -40.83
N LYS A 771 4.85 1.19 -41.82
CA LYS A 771 4.47 1.16 -43.25
C LYS A 771 4.00 -0.23 -43.66
N SER A 772 4.70 -1.28 -43.19
CA SER A 772 4.37 -2.67 -43.54
C SER A 772 2.96 -3.06 -43.11
N VAL A 773 2.49 -2.55 -41.96
CA VAL A 773 1.15 -2.84 -41.42
C VAL A 773 0.10 -1.77 -41.73
N ASN A 774 0.39 -0.83 -42.63
CA ASN A 774 -0.49 0.29 -43.00
C ASN A 774 -0.97 1.13 -41.80
N LEU A 775 -0.06 1.43 -40.87
CA LEU A 775 -0.29 2.32 -39.71
C LEU A 775 0.55 3.62 -39.76
N PHE A 776 1.35 3.80 -40.79
CA PHE A 776 2.22 4.98 -40.95
C PHE A 776 1.47 6.24 -41.43
N THR A 777 0.45 6.07 -42.27
CA THR A 777 -0.25 7.18 -42.94
C THR A 777 -1.35 7.80 -42.07
N GLY A 778 -1.75 9.04 -42.37
CA GLY A 778 -2.92 9.69 -41.76
C GLY A 778 -2.78 10.04 -40.27
N GLY A 779 -1.55 10.21 -39.77
CA GLY A 779 -1.27 10.54 -38.36
C GLY A 779 -1.60 9.40 -37.37
N VAL A 780 -1.91 8.20 -37.89
CA VAL A 780 -2.27 7.04 -37.06
C VAL A 780 -1.14 6.64 -36.14
N ALA A 781 0.11 6.64 -36.63
CA ALA A 781 1.29 6.24 -35.86
C ALA A 781 1.47 7.00 -34.54
N ASP A 782 1.05 8.27 -34.50
CA ASP A 782 1.20 9.17 -33.35
C ASP A 782 -0.10 9.32 -32.54
N ARG A 783 -1.14 8.58 -32.91
CA ARG A 783 -2.38 8.44 -32.13
C ARG A 783 -2.18 7.38 -31.03
N GLN A 784 -2.82 7.61 -29.88
CA GLN A 784 -2.80 6.68 -28.75
C GLN A 784 -3.43 5.33 -29.11
N ALA A 785 -2.81 4.23 -28.68
CA ALA A 785 -3.28 2.87 -28.91
C ALA A 785 -4.68 2.63 -28.30
N GLY A 786 -5.04 3.32 -27.21
CA GLY A 786 -6.40 3.28 -26.66
C GLY A 786 -7.48 3.77 -27.64
N LYS A 787 -7.12 4.61 -28.61
CA LYS A 787 -8.03 5.15 -29.64
C LYS A 787 -8.01 4.37 -30.96
N TYR A 788 -7.27 3.25 -31.03
CA TYR A 788 -7.20 2.38 -32.21
C TYR A 788 -8.44 1.48 -32.28
N SER A 789 -8.91 1.17 -33.49
CA SER A 789 -9.88 0.08 -33.67
C SER A 789 -9.25 -1.27 -33.33
N GLY A 790 -10.06 -2.30 -33.07
CA GLY A 790 -9.55 -3.66 -32.80
C GLY A 790 -8.57 -4.14 -33.87
N GLY A 791 -8.90 -3.93 -35.15
CA GLY A 791 -7.99 -4.31 -36.23
C GLY A 791 -6.70 -3.49 -36.33
N MET A 792 -6.70 -2.23 -35.90
CA MET A 792 -5.47 -1.44 -35.79
C MET A 792 -4.59 -1.92 -34.63
N LYS A 793 -5.18 -2.30 -33.50
CA LYS A 793 -4.47 -2.90 -32.36
C LYS A 793 -3.82 -4.23 -32.77
N ARG A 794 -4.57 -5.10 -33.47
CA ARG A 794 -4.06 -6.36 -33.99
C ARG A 794 -2.85 -6.19 -34.91
N ARG A 795 -2.95 -5.26 -35.86
CA ARG A 795 -1.85 -4.92 -36.78
C ARG A 795 -0.63 -4.39 -36.05
N LEU A 796 -0.82 -3.59 -34.98
CA LEU A 796 0.28 -3.14 -34.13
C LEU A 796 0.92 -4.30 -33.34
N SER A 797 0.14 -5.23 -32.80
CA SER A 797 0.65 -6.43 -32.11
C SER A 797 1.52 -7.29 -33.04
N VAL A 798 1.09 -7.48 -34.30
CA VAL A 798 1.90 -8.18 -35.30
C VAL A 798 3.18 -7.41 -35.62
N ALA A 799 3.11 -6.08 -35.78
CA ALA A 799 4.30 -5.25 -35.98
C ALA A 799 5.31 -5.37 -34.81
N ILE A 800 4.83 -5.40 -33.57
CA ILE A 800 5.65 -5.61 -32.36
C ILE A 800 6.31 -6.99 -32.39
N SER A 801 5.58 -8.04 -32.80
CA SER A 801 6.14 -9.39 -32.88
C SER A 801 7.25 -9.55 -33.93
N LEU A 802 7.34 -8.64 -34.91
CA LEU A 802 8.28 -8.71 -36.03
C LEU A 802 9.48 -7.75 -35.91
N ILE A 803 9.45 -6.82 -34.94
CA ILE A 803 10.50 -5.81 -34.80
C ILE A 803 11.76 -6.38 -34.15
N GLY A 804 12.94 -5.93 -34.58
CA GLY A 804 14.22 -6.41 -34.05
C GLY A 804 14.70 -7.73 -34.65
N ASP A 805 14.17 -8.10 -35.82
CA ASP A 805 14.53 -9.30 -36.60
C ASP A 805 14.56 -10.61 -35.77
N PRO A 806 13.44 -11.00 -35.15
CA PRO A 806 13.38 -12.24 -34.38
C PRO A 806 13.57 -13.45 -35.30
N LYS A 807 14.37 -14.42 -34.85
CA LYS A 807 14.60 -15.67 -35.60
C LYS A 807 13.35 -16.55 -35.62
N ILE A 808 12.54 -16.44 -34.56
CA ILE A 808 11.38 -17.29 -34.32
C ILE A 808 10.20 -16.42 -33.92
N VAL A 809 9.04 -16.64 -34.52
CA VAL A 809 7.82 -15.86 -34.24
C VAL A 809 6.65 -16.78 -33.95
N TYR A 810 5.98 -16.55 -32.82
CA TYR A 810 4.74 -17.23 -32.46
C TYR A 810 3.57 -16.26 -32.66
N MET A 811 2.55 -16.67 -33.41
CA MET A 811 1.36 -15.88 -33.66
C MET A 811 0.11 -16.67 -33.28
N ASP A 812 -0.61 -16.19 -32.26
CA ASP A 812 -1.86 -16.79 -31.83
C ASP A 812 -3.05 -16.06 -32.43
N GLU A 813 -3.62 -16.58 -33.52
CA GLU A 813 -4.78 -16.04 -34.24
C GLU A 813 -4.59 -14.59 -34.78
N PRO A 814 -3.57 -14.30 -35.61
CA PRO A 814 -3.18 -12.93 -36.00
C PRO A 814 -4.20 -12.21 -36.89
N SER A 815 -5.04 -12.92 -37.64
CA SER A 815 -6.03 -12.31 -38.54
C SER A 815 -7.43 -12.11 -37.95
N THR A 816 -7.67 -12.57 -36.72
CA THR A 816 -9.00 -12.55 -36.12
C THR A 816 -9.48 -11.12 -35.87
N GLY A 817 -10.74 -10.85 -36.25
CA GLY A 817 -11.34 -9.52 -36.12
C GLY A 817 -10.91 -8.50 -37.18
N LEU A 818 -10.16 -8.91 -38.22
CA LEU A 818 -9.82 -8.06 -39.37
C LEU A 818 -10.81 -8.22 -40.53
N ASP A 819 -11.09 -7.11 -41.21
CA ASP A 819 -11.78 -7.09 -42.49
C ASP A 819 -10.96 -7.80 -43.58
N PRO A 820 -11.59 -8.31 -44.65
CA PRO A 820 -10.90 -9.12 -45.67
C PRO A 820 -9.70 -8.41 -46.33
N ALA A 821 -9.80 -7.10 -46.59
CA ALA A 821 -8.71 -6.35 -47.21
C ALA A 821 -7.52 -6.18 -46.26
N SER A 822 -7.77 -5.81 -45.00
CA SER A 822 -6.73 -5.73 -43.96
C SER A 822 -6.09 -7.08 -43.67
N ARG A 823 -6.86 -8.17 -43.72
CA ARG A 823 -6.37 -9.55 -43.56
C ARG A 823 -5.39 -9.92 -44.66
N ASN A 824 -5.74 -9.70 -45.92
CA ASN A 824 -4.85 -9.95 -47.06
C ASN A 824 -3.57 -9.11 -46.99
N SER A 825 -3.69 -7.85 -46.58
CA SER A 825 -2.51 -7.00 -46.35
C SER A 825 -1.61 -7.55 -45.25
N LEU A 826 -2.18 -8.03 -44.14
CA LEU A 826 -1.43 -8.65 -43.05
C LEU A 826 -0.73 -9.93 -43.50
N TRP A 827 -1.42 -10.77 -44.28
CA TRP A 827 -0.85 -12.00 -44.82
C TRP A 827 0.38 -11.72 -45.68
N ASN A 828 0.35 -10.65 -46.48
CA ASN A 828 1.51 -10.22 -47.27
C ASN A 828 2.69 -9.77 -46.41
N VAL A 829 2.46 -9.29 -45.19
CA VAL A 829 3.52 -8.97 -44.22
C VAL A 829 4.12 -10.26 -43.66
N VAL A 830 3.28 -11.20 -43.23
CA VAL A 830 3.73 -12.50 -42.67
C VAL A 830 4.47 -13.32 -43.72
N LYS A 831 3.99 -13.38 -44.97
CA LYS A 831 4.69 -14.04 -46.09
C LYS A 831 6.09 -13.49 -46.33
N ARG A 832 6.28 -12.17 -46.22
CA ARG A 832 7.59 -11.54 -46.33
C ARG A 832 8.47 -11.86 -45.13
N ALA A 833 7.91 -11.83 -43.92
CA ALA A 833 8.64 -12.16 -42.70
C ALA A 833 9.09 -13.63 -42.64
N LYS A 834 8.35 -14.54 -43.27
CA LYS A 834 8.64 -15.98 -43.30
C LYS A 834 9.98 -16.33 -43.95
N GLN A 835 10.45 -15.54 -44.93
CA GLN A 835 11.60 -15.93 -45.77
C GLN A 835 12.87 -16.27 -44.98
N ASP A 836 13.11 -15.59 -43.85
CA ASP A 836 14.33 -15.74 -43.05
C ASP A 836 14.08 -16.28 -41.62
N ARG A 837 12.82 -16.60 -41.29
CA ARG A 837 12.34 -16.82 -39.90
C ARG A 837 11.47 -18.05 -39.81
N ALA A 838 11.53 -18.76 -38.68
CA ALA A 838 10.60 -19.84 -38.39
C ALA A 838 9.34 -19.26 -37.71
N ILE A 839 8.16 -19.51 -38.29
CA ILE A 839 6.90 -18.96 -37.79
C ILE A 839 5.99 -20.11 -37.37
N ILE A 840 5.47 -20.07 -36.13
CA ILE A 840 4.37 -20.92 -35.69
C ILE A 840 3.11 -20.07 -35.58
N LEU A 841 2.10 -20.46 -36.32
CA LEU A 841 0.82 -19.79 -36.41
C LEU A 841 -0.27 -20.72 -35.90
N THR A 842 -1.12 -20.27 -34.98
CA THR A 842 -2.41 -20.91 -34.72
C THR A 842 -3.51 -20.13 -35.41
N THR A 843 -4.39 -20.86 -36.07
CA THR A 843 -5.55 -20.25 -36.74
C THR A 843 -6.72 -21.23 -36.74
N HIS A 844 -7.92 -20.68 -36.82
CA HIS A 844 -9.15 -21.40 -37.12
C HIS A 844 -9.65 -21.12 -38.55
N SER A 845 -8.92 -20.30 -39.32
CA SER A 845 -9.23 -19.99 -40.72
C SER A 845 -8.43 -20.89 -41.66
N MET A 846 -9.13 -21.74 -42.41
CA MET A 846 -8.52 -22.60 -43.41
C MET A 846 -7.87 -21.78 -44.54
N GLU A 847 -8.51 -20.68 -44.96
CA GLU A 847 -7.95 -19.75 -45.95
C GLU A 847 -6.61 -19.15 -45.50
N GLU A 848 -6.51 -18.75 -44.22
CA GLU A 848 -5.27 -18.22 -43.66
C GLU A 848 -4.15 -19.27 -43.66
N ALA A 849 -4.48 -20.48 -43.21
CA ALA A 849 -3.57 -21.60 -43.19
C ALA A 849 -3.06 -21.96 -44.59
N GLU A 850 -3.95 -22.02 -45.60
CA GLU A 850 -3.56 -22.26 -46.99
C GLU A 850 -2.72 -21.12 -47.58
N ALA A 851 -3.03 -19.87 -47.22
CA ALA A 851 -2.32 -18.73 -47.76
C ALA A 851 -0.91 -18.59 -47.18
N LEU A 852 -0.71 -18.86 -45.88
CA LEU A 852 0.53 -18.52 -45.17
C LEU A 852 1.48 -19.69 -44.94
N CYS A 853 0.94 -20.87 -44.62
CA CYS A 853 1.72 -21.97 -44.06
C CYS A 853 2.26 -22.89 -45.15
N ASP A 854 3.50 -23.35 -44.96
CA ASP A 854 4.10 -24.37 -45.82
C ASP A 854 3.67 -25.77 -45.37
N ARG A 855 3.63 -25.97 -44.06
CA ARG A 855 3.17 -27.20 -43.40
C ARG A 855 2.06 -26.86 -42.41
N LEU A 856 1.08 -27.76 -42.34
CA LEU A 856 -0.10 -27.64 -41.52
C LEU A 856 -0.21 -28.87 -40.63
N GLY A 857 -0.61 -28.65 -39.38
CA GLY A 857 -0.92 -29.71 -38.44
C GLY A 857 -2.35 -29.57 -37.93
N ILE A 858 -3.16 -30.63 -38.06
CA ILE A 858 -4.52 -30.65 -37.48
C ILE A 858 -4.42 -31.21 -36.06
N PHE A 859 -4.80 -30.38 -35.09
CA PHE A 859 -4.67 -30.63 -33.66
C PHE A 859 -6.05 -30.79 -33.03
N VAL A 860 -6.30 -31.95 -32.42
CA VAL A 860 -7.59 -32.33 -31.82
C VAL A 860 -7.36 -33.00 -30.48
N ASP A 861 -8.10 -32.60 -29.45
CA ASP A 861 -8.04 -33.12 -28.07
C ASP A 861 -6.62 -33.28 -27.49
N GLY A 862 -5.76 -32.29 -27.77
CA GLY A 862 -4.39 -32.25 -27.28
C GLY A 862 -3.40 -33.09 -28.07
N SER A 863 -3.80 -33.70 -29.19
CA SER A 863 -2.95 -34.55 -30.02
C SER A 863 -2.89 -34.04 -31.46
N LEU A 864 -1.72 -34.20 -32.09
CA LEU A 864 -1.55 -33.93 -33.52
C LEU A 864 -2.09 -35.13 -34.29
N GLN A 865 -3.08 -34.91 -35.15
CA GLN A 865 -3.77 -35.96 -35.88
C GLN A 865 -3.16 -36.19 -37.27
N CYS A 866 -2.77 -35.11 -37.94
CA CYS A 866 -2.07 -35.21 -39.22
C CYS A 866 -1.15 -34.01 -39.41
N ILE A 867 -0.14 -34.19 -40.26
CA ILE A 867 0.84 -33.17 -40.61
C ILE A 867 1.22 -33.28 -42.09
N GLY A 868 1.32 -32.13 -42.75
CA GLY A 868 1.72 -32.05 -44.16
C GLY A 868 1.40 -30.71 -44.80
N SER A 869 1.78 -30.51 -46.05
CA SER A 869 1.36 -29.34 -46.82
C SER A 869 -0.15 -29.38 -47.12
N SER A 870 -0.78 -28.24 -47.41
CA SER A 870 -2.22 -28.21 -47.76
C SER A 870 -2.55 -29.15 -48.93
N LYS A 871 -1.65 -29.25 -49.92
CA LYS A 871 -1.80 -30.16 -51.05
C LYS A 871 -1.68 -31.63 -50.64
N GLU A 872 -0.72 -31.97 -49.78
CA GLU A 872 -0.56 -33.33 -49.24
C GLU A 872 -1.77 -33.76 -48.42
N LEU A 873 -2.28 -32.88 -47.55
CA LEU A 873 -3.45 -33.18 -46.72
C LEU A 873 -4.70 -33.36 -47.58
N LYS A 874 -4.92 -32.52 -48.59
CA LYS A 874 -6.01 -32.69 -49.57
C LYS A 874 -5.85 -33.97 -50.39
N ALA A 875 -4.64 -34.33 -50.81
CA ALA A 875 -4.41 -35.56 -51.56
C ALA A 875 -4.64 -36.83 -50.69
N ARG A 876 -4.18 -36.81 -49.43
CA ARG A 876 -4.26 -37.95 -48.51
C ARG A 876 -5.66 -38.17 -47.95
N TYR A 877 -6.36 -37.08 -47.59
CA TYR A 877 -7.67 -37.16 -46.91
C TYR A 877 -8.84 -36.74 -47.81
N GLY A 878 -8.59 -35.99 -48.89
CA GLY A 878 -9.55 -35.44 -49.85
C GLY A 878 -9.72 -36.29 -51.14
N GLY A 879 -9.97 -37.58 -50.95
CA GLY A 879 -10.24 -38.55 -52.03
C GLY A 879 -11.65 -38.49 -52.62
N SER A 880 -12.44 -37.45 -52.32
CA SER A 880 -13.84 -37.34 -52.71
C SER A 880 -14.11 -36.02 -53.46
N TYR A 881 -15.08 -36.00 -54.36
CA TYR A 881 -15.73 -34.78 -54.81
C TYR A 881 -16.87 -34.43 -53.87
N VAL A 882 -17.12 -33.13 -53.72
CA VAL A 882 -18.23 -32.61 -52.95
C VAL A 882 -19.30 -32.15 -53.94
N PHE A 883 -20.41 -32.87 -53.98
CA PHE A 883 -21.58 -32.54 -54.79
C PHE A 883 -22.66 -31.89 -53.93
N THR A 884 -23.05 -30.67 -54.27
CA THR A 884 -24.13 -29.95 -53.59
C THR A 884 -25.27 -29.68 -54.57
N MET A 885 -26.50 -29.96 -54.17
CA MET A 885 -27.68 -29.63 -54.96
C MET A 885 -28.79 -29.05 -54.08
N THR A 886 -29.42 -27.99 -54.56
CA THR A 886 -30.53 -27.28 -53.89
C THR A 886 -31.79 -27.42 -54.72
N THR A 887 -32.80 -28.05 -54.14
CA THR A 887 -34.13 -28.29 -54.73
C THR A 887 -35.23 -27.82 -53.77
N SER A 888 -36.49 -27.94 -54.19
CA SER A 888 -37.62 -27.86 -53.24
C SER A 888 -37.54 -29.03 -52.22
N PRO A 889 -37.96 -28.85 -50.96
CA PRO A 889 -37.96 -29.91 -49.93
C PRO A 889 -38.74 -31.18 -50.34
N THR A 890 -39.67 -31.07 -51.29
CA THR A 890 -40.47 -32.20 -51.79
C THR A 890 -39.67 -33.22 -52.60
N HIS A 891 -38.55 -32.83 -53.21
CA HIS A 891 -37.77 -33.67 -54.13
C HIS A 891 -36.51 -34.26 -53.49
N GLU A 892 -36.40 -34.19 -52.16
CA GLU A 892 -35.20 -34.61 -51.42
C GLU A 892 -34.84 -36.10 -51.63
N VAL A 893 -35.85 -36.97 -51.74
CA VAL A 893 -35.65 -38.41 -51.96
C VAL A 893 -35.16 -38.70 -53.39
N GLU A 894 -35.62 -37.92 -54.37
CA GLU A 894 -35.24 -38.05 -55.77
C GLU A 894 -33.77 -37.67 -55.97
N VAL A 895 -33.30 -36.63 -55.27
CA VAL A 895 -31.88 -36.26 -55.24
C VAL A 895 -31.01 -37.36 -54.64
N GLU A 896 -31.45 -37.98 -53.55
CA GLU A 896 -30.70 -39.06 -52.91
C GLU A 896 -30.59 -40.29 -53.83
N ASN A 897 -31.67 -40.63 -54.53
CA ASN A 897 -31.67 -41.73 -55.50
C ASN A 897 -30.78 -41.43 -56.72
N LEU A 898 -30.77 -40.18 -57.21
CA LEU A 898 -29.87 -39.73 -58.28
C LEU A 898 -28.40 -39.93 -57.88
N VAL A 899 -28.04 -39.53 -56.67
CA VAL A 899 -26.66 -39.62 -56.17
C VAL A 899 -26.25 -41.06 -55.90
N LYS A 900 -27.15 -41.91 -55.37
CA LYS A 900 -26.91 -43.35 -55.26
C LYS A 900 -26.71 -44.01 -56.62
N GLY A 901 -27.44 -43.59 -57.65
CA GLY A 901 -27.24 -44.05 -59.03
C GLY A 901 -25.89 -43.65 -59.63
N LEU A 902 -25.26 -42.58 -59.14
CA LEU A 902 -23.90 -42.18 -59.53
C LEU A 902 -22.83 -42.98 -58.77
N SER A 903 -23.05 -43.29 -57.50
CA SER A 903 -22.16 -44.13 -56.70
C SER A 903 -22.86 -44.65 -55.44
N ASP A 904 -22.83 -45.97 -55.25
CA ASP A 904 -23.32 -46.61 -54.02
C ASP A 904 -22.50 -46.23 -52.78
N SER A 905 -21.26 -45.77 -52.98
CA SER A 905 -20.36 -45.32 -51.91
C SER A 905 -20.50 -43.82 -51.60
N ALA A 906 -21.49 -43.14 -52.17
CA ALA A 906 -21.76 -41.73 -51.91
C ALA A 906 -22.26 -41.53 -50.47
N ARG A 907 -21.62 -40.65 -49.71
CA ARG A 907 -22.00 -40.33 -48.33
C ARG A 907 -22.67 -38.97 -48.26
N ARG A 908 -23.88 -38.89 -47.71
CA ARG A 908 -24.54 -37.59 -47.44
C ARG A 908 -23.89 -36.93 -46.22
N VAL A 909 -23.41 -35.69 -46.37
CA VAL A 909 -22.73 -34.91 -45.33
C VAL A 909 -23.74 -34.15 -44.48
N TYR A 910 -24.67 -33.41 -45.11
CA TYR A 910 -25.78 -32.77 -44.42
C TYR A 910 -26.94 -32.46 -45.38
N GLN A 911 -28.09 -32.14 -44.80
CA GLN A 911 -29.31 -31.73 -45.48
C GLN A 911 -29.96 -30.58 -44.71
N ILE A 912 -30.16 -29.43 -45.38
CA ILE A 912 -30.79 -28.25 -44.79
C ILE A 912 -31.70 -27.60 -45.84
N SER A 913 -33.01 -27.54 -45.57
CA SER A 913 -34.02 -26.81 -46.37
C SER A 913 -33.95 -27.10 -47.88
N GLY A 914 -33.96 -28.37 -48.29
CA GLY A 914 -33.87 -28.76 -49.71
C GLY A 914 -32.46 -28.68 -50.32
N THR A 915 -31.44 -28.20 -49.59
CA THR A 915 -30.03 -28.31 -50.00
C THR A 915 -29.40 -29.56 -49.41
N GLN A 916 -28.87 -30.42 -50.28
CA GLN A 916 -28.18 -31.65 -49.91
C GLN A 916 -26.72 -31.61 -50.37
N LYS A 917 -25.81 -31.98 -49.47
CA LYS A 917 -24.36 -32.09 -49.74
C LYS A 917 -23.91 -33.54 -49.64
N PHE A 918 -23.24 -34.04 -50.67
CA PHE A 918 -22.75 -35.41 -50.80
C PHE A 918 -21.24 -35.45 -51.04
N GLU A 919 -20.59 -36.43 -50.44
CA GLU A 919 -19.23 -36.85 -50.75
C GLU A 919 -19.25 -38.02 -51.72
N LEU A 920 -18.69 -37.83 -52.90
CA LEU A 920 -18.59 -38.80 -53.99
C LEU A 920 -17.14 -39.29 -54.10
N PRO A 921 -16.82 -40.60 -54.07
CA PRO A 921 -15.44 -41.05 -54.22
C PRO A 921 -14.88 -40.68 -55.61
N LYS A 922 -13.65 -40.17 -55.67
CA LYS A 922 -12.99 -39.85 -56.95
C LYS A 922 -12.68 -41.11 -57.78
N GLN A 923 -12.47 -42.24 -57.11
CA GLN A 923 -12.23 -43.52 -57.76
C GLN A 923 -13.55 -44.07 -58.32
N GLY A 924 -13.65 -44.14 -59.65
CA GLY A 924 -14.79 -44.75 -60.34
C GLY A 924 -15.86 -43.79 -60.88
N ILE A 925 -15.78 -42.49 -60.60
CA ILE A 925 -16.76 -41.49 -61.06
C ILE A 925 -16.10 -40.54 -62.06
N ARG A 926 -16.66 -40.44 -63.28
CA ARG A 926 -16.26 -39.40 -64.23
C ARG A 926 -17.13 -38.18 -64.03
N ILE A 927 -16.51 -36.99 -64.08
CA ILE A 927 -17.24 -35.71 -63.94
C ILE A 927 -18.37 -35.61 -64.98
N SER A 928 -18.19 -36.15 -66.19
CA SER A 928 -19.22 -36.21 -67.23
C SER A 928 -20.50 -36.91 -66.78
N ASP A 929 -20.38 -37.98 -65.99
CA ASP A 929 -21.52 -38.79 -65.55
C ASP A 929 -22.37 -37.99 -64.55
N VAL A 930 -21.72 -37.18 -63.69
CA VAL A 930 -22.40 -36.27 -62.75
C VAL A 930 -23.15 -35.16 -63.49
N PHE A 931 -22.53 -34.54 -64.49
CA PHE A 931 -23.20 -33.50 -65.31
C PHE A 931 -24.42 -34.07 -66.04
N HIS A 932 -24.29 -35.27 -66.60
CA HIS A 932 -25.40 -35.95 -67.29
C HIS A 932 -26.55 -36.28 -66.34
N ALA A 933 -26.26 -36.77 -65.14
CA ALA A 933 -27.25 -37.05 -64.12
C ALA A 933 -28.01 -35.79 -63.67
N VAL A 934 -27.31 -34.67 -63.47
CA VAL A 934 -27.96 -33.40 -63.12
C VAL A 934 -28.84 -32.88 -64.25
N GLU A 935 -28.45 -33.06 -65.51
CA GLU A 935 -29.26 -32.62 -66.65
C GLU A 935 -30.56 -33.41 -66.76
N ILE A 936 -30.52 -34.72 -66.49
CA ILE A 936 -31.74 -35.55 -66.35
C ILE A 936 -32.60 -35.04 -65.18
N ALA A 937 -31.99 -34.75 -64.02
CA ALA A 937 -32.72 -34.27 -62.85
C ALA A 937 -33.45 -32.92 -63.10
N LYS A 938 -32.79 -31.97 -63.79
CA LYS A 938 -33.40 -30.69 -64.19
C LYS A 938 -34.60 -30.87 -65.12
N SER A 939 -34.65 -31.96 -65.90
CA SER A 939 -35.80 -32.27 -66.77
C SER A 939 -37.00 -32.82 -65.98
N GLN A 940 -36.78 -33.34 -64.77
CA GLN A 940 -37.81 -33.96 -63.92
C GLN A 940 -38.35 -33.00 -62.86
N PHE A 941 -37.49 -32.16 -62.28
CA PHE A 941 -37.88 -31.20 -61.24
C PHE A 941 -36.98 -29.94 -61.24
N THR A 942 -37.45 -28.89 -60.56
CA THR A 942 -36.74 -27.61 -60.49
C THR A 942 -35.52 -27.68 -59.57
N VAL A 943 -34.33 -27.60 -60.16
CA VAL A 943 -33.05 -27.44 -59.45
C VAL A 943 -32.72 -25.94 -59.37
N TYR A 944 -32.68 -25.39 -58.16
CA TYR A 944 -32.37 -23.96 -57.94
C TYR A 944 -30.87 -23.67 -58.10
N ALA A 945 -30.02 -24.56 -57.59
CA ALA A 945 -28.57 -24.45 -57.68
C ALA A 945 -27.94 -25.84 -57.55
N TRP A 946 -26.81 -26.05 -58.21
CA TRP A 946 -25.98 -27.23 -57.98
C TRP A 946 -24.51 -26.88 -58.21
N GLY A 947 -23.61 -27.66 -57.60
CA GLY A 947 -22.17 -27.48 -57.75
C GLY A 947 -21.40 -28.76 -57.44
N LEU A 948 -20.36 -29.01 -58.23
CA LEU A 948 -19.38 -30.06 -57.98
C LEU A 948 -18.04 -29.38 -57.69
N ALA A 949 -17.53 -29.56 -56.48
CA ALA A 949 -16.25 -29.00 -56.03
C ALA A 949 -15.30 -30.12 -55.62
N ASP A 950 -14.00 -29.84 -55.70
CA ASP A 950 -13.01 -30.68 -55.04
C ASP A 950 -13.07 -30.46 -53.51
N THR A 951 -12.69 -31.47 -52.73
CA THR A 951 -12.54 -31.37 -51.27
C THR A 951 -11.65 -30.20 -50.88
N THR A 952 -12.20 -29.34 -50.04
CA THR A 952 -11.47 -28.22 -49.45
C THR A 952 -10.68 -28.68 -48.21
N LEU A 953 -9.77 -27.83 -47.72
CA LEU A 953 -9.09 -28.12 -46.45
C LEU A 953 -10.07 -28.12 -45.28
N GLU A 954 -11.17 -27.39 -45.39
CA GLU A 954 -12.26 -27.40 -44.41
C GLU A 954 -12.94 -28.78 -44.36
N ASP A 955 -13.23 -29.38 -45.51
CA ASP A 955 -13.81 -30.74 -45.57
C ASP A 955 -12.83 -31.77 -44.98
N VAL A 956 -11.53 -31.67 -45.29
CA VAL A 956 -10.47 -32.51 -44.69
C VAL A 956 -10.42 -32.34 -43.17
N PHE A 957 -10.51 -31.09 -42.68
CA PHE A 957 -10.50 -30.80 -41.26
C PHE A 957 -11.69 -31.42 -40.54
N ILE A 958 -12.90 -31.26 -41.07
CA ILE A 958 -14.13 -31.83 -40.52
C ILE A 958 -14.00 -33.36 -40.44
N LYS A 959 -13.52 -33.99 -41.52
CA LYS A 959 -13.31 -35.44 -41.58
C LYS A 959 -12.34 -35.93 -40.51
N VAL A 960 -11.15 -35.33 -40.43
CA VAL A 960 -10.11 -35.71 -39.46
C VAL A 960 -10.57 -35.45 -38.02
N ALA A 961 -11.29 -34.35 -37.78
CA ALA A 961 -11.81 -34.01 -36.46
C ALA A 961 -12.90 -35.01 -35.99
N HIS A 962 -13.82 -35.41 -36.87
CA HIS A 962 -14.84 -36.41 -36.55
C HIS A 962 -14.25 -37.80 -36.31
N GLU A 963 -13.29 -38.23 -37.13
CA GLU A 963 -12.57 -39.50 -36.92
C GLU A 963 -11.89 -39.52 -35.54
N ALA A 964 -11.22 -38.42 -35.17
CA ALA A 964 -10.55 -38.32 -33.88
C ALA A 964 -11.52 -38.31 -32.69
N GLN A 965 -12.67 -37.62 -32.81
CA GLN A 965 -13.70 -37.59 -31.76
C GLN A 965 -14.41 -38.93 -31.59
N ALA A 966 -14.74 -39.62 -32.69
CA ALA A 966 -15.35 -40.95 -32.64
C ALA A 966 -14.45 -41.97 -31.92
N PHE A 967 -13.14 -41.85 -32.10
CA PHE A 967 -12.16 -42.70 -31.43
C PHE A 967 -12.08 -42.44 -29.91
N ASN A 968 -12.25 -41.19 -29.47
CA ASN A 968 -12.22 -40.81 -28.05
C ASN A 968 -13.50 -41.16 -27.28
N VAL A 969 -14.64 -41.38 -27.95
CA VAL A 969 -15.90 -41.82 -27.30
C VAL A 969 -15.91 -43.34 -27.06
N LEU A 970 -15.13 -44.09 -27.84
CA LEU A 970 -14.98 -45.54 -27.73
C LEU A 970 -13.85 -45.96 -26.77
N SER A 971 -13.01 -45.01 -26.31
CA SER A 971 -11.92 -45.19 -25.35
C SER A 971 -12.29 -44.64 -23.98
#